data_AF-A0A3S0BFD0-F1
#
_entry.id   AF-A0A3S0BFD0-F1
#
_cell.length_a   1.000
_cell.length_b   1.000
_cell.length_c   1.000
_cell.angle_alpha   90.00
_cell.angle_beta   90.00
_cell.angle_gamma   90.00
#
_symmetry.space_group_name_H-M   'P 1'
#
loop_
_entity.id
_entity.type
_entity.pdbx_description
1 polymer ?
#
loop_
_entity_poly.entity_id
_entity_poly.type
_entity_poly.pdbx_seq_one_letter_code
_entity_poly.pdbx_strand_id
1 'polypeptide(L)'
;MIPGSGEYVYDTIIQEKTLLSPYGDVIAKNNINSHNHYNIADSIHSLNQLQMVCENVEWVAPVVCWFGDNINAKDCIIRPAVEFKNENITYSENWRVGKYDRNSAYEITKDDHNNPIYGGSVHDASVIRYLAEIKSRNLKIMFYPMFFLDVDLKPWRGRVTGEPQDIANFFNREHGYNDFILHYANLVKDHVDAFIIGSELIGLTRVTDGMRYPAVDELVKLAARVKQIMGNNVEISYAADWSEYHHTEGGWFNLDPLWSSPNIDFIGIDAYFPVTNSLSSAIKPEDIALGWMTGEGYDYYVDGNDRTKKPLQPQYAWKNLRYWWENVHINPNNMQTNWVPRSKKIWFTEFGFPSIDKAPNQPNVFFDPKCIDGGVPRYSSGEIDFSIQRKAIRAFIEYWQTQEYIGQMFLWTWDARPYPAWPHMNIWRDEHLWEKGHWVNNKFGASNLASIILEISHRCLINIDNIDVSSIDQPVEGYLICNKITALDAINTLRTTYFFDITSYASETITFVKRGYGRELTINSTGCIKLTQNSFFEEVEIPSISKLGKIDLYYIDQNDNYNSHYKYINNESRSYVNKASVNLPIVMTDFEAQKIGKLIIDNAAIEDRLIKFTISSIDITIKPCDFITLHHNEKQYSLRLINVVFQGLKLIVTGIIDDRNNYFLIPHAKNKLNIIPANKMEDRLVVHNIPHLSENINLPSVVIYFQGNQSSTLYAKFAQNNDWSRVKTIQPSPHSIAYITHFHQSQNSSIFLIDEESHLLIQADNFTPSSDNEWKFAFAGQELIGFKNIRQIDNDLYHISYLTRAIHGTEQFMHHNVGEFFVMIDNYADIITISDKLENQQIDFKCGDSQASIILHNLIDRCYLPIITEKQITNNNLYLKWTLRHLDDGNWQFKENNTKYQFIIEIISNDKKHIYQTFEREINIDLNSITLSDNHEINIMTNTN
;
A
#
# COMPACT_ATOMS: atom_id res chain seq x y z
N MET A 1 15.34 -3.15 17.29
CA MET A 1 15.93 -2.28 16.25
C MET A 1 16.30 -3.17 15.09
N ILE A 2 15.60 -3.05 13.96
CA ILE A 2 15.87 -3.89 12.78
C ILE A 2 16.72 -3.12 11.78
N PRO A 3 17.56 -3.83 11.01
CA PRO A 3 18.33 -3.20 9.94
C PRO A 3 17.44 -2.85 8.74
N GLY A 4 16.28 -3.49 8.57
CA GLY A 4 15.49 -3.39 7.34
C GLY A 4 16.28 -3.99 6.17
N SER A 5 16.28 -3.29 5.02
CA SER A 5 17.12 -3.65 3.87
C SER A 5 18.35 -2.74 3.77
N GLY A 6 19.55 -3.33 3.86
CA GLY A 6 20.80 -2.64 3.55
C GLY A 6 22.04 -3.19 4.22
N GLU A 7 23.07 -3.47 3.43
CA GLU A 7 24.36 -3.99 3.87
C GLU A 7 25.18 -3.03 4.77
N TYR A 8 24.89 -1.73 4.73
CA TYR A 8 25.56 -0.68 5.52
C TYR A 8 24.57 0.12 6.39
N VAL A 9 23.36 -0.41 6.61
CA VAL A 9 22.27 0.36 7.21
C VAL A 9 22.54 0.83 8.65
N TYR A 10 23.28 0.05 9.43
CA TYR A 10 23.71 0.46 10.78
C TYR A 10 24.90 1.39 10.81
N ASP A 11 25.57 1.62 9.68
CA ASP A 11 26.80 2.40 9.69
C ASP A 11 26.52 3.81 10.18
N THR A 12 27.38 4.30 11.09
CA THR A 12 27.30 5.64 11.65
C THR A 12 28.04 6.66 10.77
N ILE A 13 28.79 6.16 9.78
CA ILE A 13 29.49 6.94 8.77
C ILE A 13 28.69 6.82 7.46
N ILE A 14 28.64 7.91 6.69
CA ILE A 14 28.03 7.89 5.36
C ILE A 14 28.90 7.05 4.44
N GLN A 15 28.33 5.96 3.95
CA GLN A 15 28.92 5.09 2.95
C GLN A 15 28.40 5.48 1.57
N GLU A 16 29.25 5.37 0.56
CA GLU A 16 28.98 5.76 -0.81
C GLU A 16 29.24 4.59 -1.76
N LYS A 17 28.40 4.48 -2.80
CA LYS A 17 28.63 3.61 -3.94
C LYS A 17 28.95 4.45 -5.17
N THR A 18 29.96 4.02 -5.92
CA THR A 18 30.42 4.67 -7.14
C THR A 18 30.30 3.70 -8.30
N LEU A 19 29.48 4.05 -9.29
CA LEU A 19 29.35 3.31 -10.54
C LEU A 19 30.45 3.74 -11.50
N LEU A 20 31.17 2.78 -12.05
CA LEU A 20 32.27 2.96 -12.99
C LEU A 20 31.87 2.52 -14.39
N SER A 21 32.46 3.16 -15.41
CA SER A 21 32.43 2.67 -16.78
C SER A 21 33.32 1.43 -16.91
N PRO A 22 33.17 0.64 -18.00
CA PRO A 22 34.09 -0.46 -18.30
C PRO A 22 35.57 -0.05 -18.39
N TYR A 23 35.85 1.26 -18.54
CA TYR A 23 37.19 1.82 -18.63
C TYR A 23 37.67 2.48 -17.32
N GLY A 24 36.86 2.43 -16.25
CA GLY A 24 37.21 2.92 -14.91
C GLY A 24 36.78 4.36 -14.60
N ASP A 25 36.08 5.04 -15.50
CA ASP A 25 35.59 6.41 -15.27
C ASP A 25 34.37 6.42 -14.34
N VAL A 26 34.27 7.39 -13.44
CA VAL A 26 33.11 7.55 -12.56
C VAL A 26 31.90 8.03 -13.35
N ILE A 27 30.85 7.20 -13.42
CA ILE A 27 29.56 7.53 -14.03
C ILE A 27 28.66 8.24 -13.01
N ALA A 28 28.55 7.68 -11.81
CA ALA A 28 27.68 8.20 -10.77
C ALA A 28 28.23 7.86 -9.38
N LYS A 29 27.93 8.71 -8.40
CA LYS A 29 28.28 8.52 -6.99
C LYS A 29 27.06 8.84 -6.14
N ASN A 30 26.65 7.90 -5.29
CA ASN A 30 25.46 8.02 -4.47
C ASN A 30 25.74 7.56 -3.02
N ASN A 31 25.11 8.23 -2.06
CA ASN A 31 25.11 7.76 -0.67
C ASN A 31 24.27 6.48 -0.54
N ILE A 32 24.67 5.59 0.38
CA ILE A 32 24.00 4.30 0.64
C ILE A 32 23.12 4.36 1.89
N ASN A 33 23.52 5.14 2.89
CA ASN A 33 22.87 5.20 4.20
C ASN A 33 22.74 6.65 4.69
N SER A 34 22.46 7.60 3.79
CA SER A 34 22.20 9.00 4.16
C SER A 34 21.12 9.57 3.25
N HIS A 35 19.87 9.41 3.66
CA HIS A 35 18.67 9.80 2.92
C HIS A 35 17.79 10.74 3.74
N ASN A 36 18.42 11.58 4.55
CA ASN A 36 17.75 12.55 5.40
C ASN A 36 18.31 13.95 5.14
N HIS A 37 17.49 14.97 5.42
CA HIS A 37 17.84 16.36 5.12
C HIS A 37 19.00 16.90 5.99
N TYR A 38 19.38 16.17 7.05
CA TYR A 38 20.50 16.54 7.92
C TYR A 38 21.86 16.12 7.35
N ASN A 39 21.89 15.32 6.27
CA ASN A 39 23.10 14.77 5.67
C ASN A 39 23.98 14.05 6.69
N ILE A 40 23.36 13.27 7.56
CA ILE A 40 24.03 12.36 8.50
C ILE A 40 23.65 10.92 8.15
N ALA A 41 24.37 9.95 8.72
CA ALA A 41 24.00 8.56 8.55
C ALA A 41 22.58 8.26 9.06
N ASP A 42 21.84 7.47 8.31
CA ASP A 42 20.43 7.11 8.54
C ASP A 42 20.25 6.46 9.91
N SER A 43 21.17 5.59 10.32
CA SER A 43 21.19 4.94 11.64
C SER A 43 21.28 5.94 12.80
N ILE A 44 22.09 7.01 12.65
CA ILE A 44 22.23 8.08 13.64
C ILE A 44 20.94 8.87 13.72
N HIS A 45 20.36 9.22 12.57
CA HIS A 45 19.10 9.95 12.55
C HIS A 45 17.98 9.13 13.20
N SER A 46 17.89 7.83 12.89
CA SER A 46 16.91 6.94 13.51
C SER A 46 17.12 6.78 15.02
N LEU A 47 18.36 6.69 15.51
CA LEU A 47 18.65 6.68 16.95
C LEU A 47 18.25 7.99 17.64
N ASN A 48 18.47 9.14 16.99
CA ASN A 48 18.00 10.42 17.50
C ASN A 48 16.47 10.42 17.64
N GLN A 49 15.76 9.93 16.62
CA GLN A 49 14.30 9.82 16.66
C GLN A 49 13.83 8.86 17.76
N LEU A 50 14.50 7.71 17.95
CA LEU A 50 14.17 6.77 19.00
C LEU A 50 14.24 7.43 20.38
N GLN A 51 15.35 8.13 20.69
CA GLN A 51 15.52 8.77 22.00
C GLN A 51 14.59 9.98 22.19
N MET A 52 14.23 10.68 21.11
CA MET A 52 13.24 11.77 21.16
C MET A 52 11.82 11.25 21.43
N VAL A 53 11.44 10.13 20.83
CA VAL A 53 10.07 9.59 20.92
C VAL A 53 9.89 8.70 22.16
N CYS A 54 10.92 7.95 22.53
CA CYS A 54 10.93 7.03 23.65
C CYS A 54 11.94 7.51 24.71
N GLU A 55 11.64 8.62 25.39
CA GLU A 55 12.56 9.26 26.33
C GLU A 55 13.04 8.34 27.48
N ASN A 56 12.22 7.34 27.84
CA ASN A 56 12.53 6.36 28.89
C ASN A 56 13.21 5.08 28.35
N VAL A 57 13.68 5.06 27.10
CA VAL A 57 14.33 3.87 26.54
C VAL A 57 15.69 3.64 27.21
N GLU A 58 15.87 2.44 27.74
CA GLU A 58 17.14 2.04 28.39
C GLU A 58 17.92 1.00 27.58
N TRP A 59 17.19 0.18 26.81
CA TRP A 59 17.74 -0.95 26.08
C TRP A 59 17.42 -0.86 24.59
N VAL A 60 18.39 -1.23 23.76
CA VAL A 60 18.22 -1.43 22.33
C VAL A 60 18.64 -2.85 22.00
N ALA A 61 17.86 -3.52 21.15
CA ALA A 61 18.22 -4.82 20.59
C ALA A 61 18.48 -4.70 19.07
N PRO A 62 19.74 -4.48 18.64
CA PRO A 62 20.12 -4.53 17.24
C PRO A 62 20.05 -5.95 16.71
N VAL A 63 19.29 -6.14 15.64
CA VAL A 63 19.17 -7.42 14.94
C VAL A 63 20.18 -7.50 13.81
N VAL A 64 20.84 -8.63 13.65
CA VAL A 64 21.70 -8.94 12.48
C VAL A 64 21.32 -10.28 11.89
N CYS A 65 21.49 -10.43 10.57
CA CYS A 65 21.06 -11.63 9.88
C CYS A 65 22.07 -12.23 8.91
N TRP A 66 22.07 -13.56 8.87
CA TRP A 66 22.59 -14.41 7.80
C TRP A 66 21.41 -15.16 7.14
N PHE A 67 21.67 -15.90 6.08
CA PHE A 67 20.64 -16.52 5.25
C PHE A 67 20.85 -18.03 5.16
N GLY A 68 19.80 -18.77 5.51
CA GLY A 68 19.67 -20.20 5.25
C GLY A 68 18.98 -20.44 3.90
N ASP A 69 19.37 -21.51 3.19
CA ASP A 69 18.90 -21.80 1.83
C ASP A 69 18.02 -23.06 1.72
N ASN A 70 17.61 -23.62 2.87
CA ASN A 70 16.71 -24.78 2.90
C ASN A 70 15.90 -24.86 4.19
N ILE A 71 14.69 -25.43 4.14
CA ILE A 71 13.89 -25.76 5.33
C ILE A 71 14.28 -27.12 5.93
N ASN A 72 14.93 -28.00 5.16
CA ASN A 72 15.44 -29.26 5.68
C ASN A 72 16.78 -29.02 6.36
N ALA A 73 16.84 -29.26 7.69
CA ALA A 73 18.03 -29.12 8.50
C ALA A 73 19.23 -29.90 7.95
N LYS A 74 18.98 -31.06 7.31
CA LYS A 74 20.02 -31.86 6.67
C LYS A 74 20.77 -31.10 5.58
N ASP A 75 20.09 -30.24 4.82
CA ASP A 75 20.63 -29.57 3.63
C ASP A 75 20.87 -28.07 3.84
N CYS A 76 20.23 -27.46 4.84
CA CYS A 76 20.26 -26.01 5.11
C CYS A 76 21.64 -25.49 5.54
N ILE A 77 22.29 -24.68 4.71
CA ILE A 77 23.53 -23.98 5.09
C ILE A 77 23.26 -22.50 5.34
N ILE A 78 23.92 -21.94 6.36
CA ILE A 78 23.71 -20.56 6.82
C ILE A 78 24.95 -19.73 6.49
N ARG A 79 24.78 -18.66 5.71
CA ARG A 79 25.88 -17.82 5.21
C ARG A 79 25.49 -16.34 5.19
N PRO A 80 26.44 -15.40 5.34
CA PRO A 80 26.14 -14.01 5.09
C PRO A 80 25.94 -13.77 3.58
N ALA A 81 25.13 -12.77 3.25
CA ALA A 81 24.77 -12.48 1.87
C ALA A 81 24.88 -11.01 1.50
N VAL A 82 25.05 -10.74 0.22
CA VAL A 82 25.01 -9.42 -0.41
C VAL A 82 23.83 -9.31 -1.36
N GLU A 83 23.31 -8.10 -1.54
CA GLU A 83 22.16 -7.80 -2.41
C GLU A 83 22.54 -7.93 -3.89
N PHE A 84 23.75 -7.48 -4.23
CA PHE A 84 24.27 -7.48 -5.59
C PHE A 84 25.78 -7.75 -5.65
N LYS A 85 26.19 -8.54 -6.65
CA LYS A 85 27.59 -8.66 -7.09
C LYS A 85 27.80 -7.92 -8.41
N ASN A 86 28.16 -6.64 -8.33
CA ASN A 86 28.42 -5.82 -9.51
C ASN A 86 29.87 -5.32 -9.52
N GLU A 87 30.67 -5.81 -10.46
CA GLU A 87 32.09 -5.47 -10.62
C GLU A 87 32.33 -4.00 -11.03
N ASN A 88 31.32 -3.37 -11.63
CA ASN A 88 31.39 -1.96 -12.02
C ASN A 88 31.05 -1.01 -10.86
N ILE A 89 30.72 -1.52 -9.67
CA ILE A 89 30.41 -0.69 -8.50
C ILE A 89 31.53 -0.82 -7.47
N THR A 90 32.08 0.31 -7.07
CA THR A 90 33.00 0.41 -5.93
C THR A 90 32.31 1.06 -4.74
N TYR A 91 32.74 0.70 -3.54
CA TYR A 91 32.19 1.19 -2.29
C TYR A 91 33.26 1.97 -1.52
N SER A 92 32.87 2.99 -0.77
CA SER A 92 33.77 3.75 0.10
C SER A 92 34.51 2.86 1.11
N GLU A 93 33.83 1.85 1.63
CA GLU A 93 34.39 0.78 2.45
C GLU A 93 34.00 -0.56 1.84
N ASN A 94 34.92 -1.54 1.84
CA ASN A 94 34.63 -2.85 1.27
C ASN A 94 33.81 -3.68 2.25
N TRP A 95 32.62 -4.11 1.81
CA TRP A 95 31.76 -4.99 2.58
C TRP A 95 32.50 -6.27 2.99
N ARG A 96 32.33 -6.63 4.26
CA ARG A 96 32.89 -7.84 4.86
C ARG A 96 32.06 -8.28 6.06
N VAL A 97 31.83 -9.59 6.16
CA VAL A 97 31.26 -10.26 7.33
C VAL A 97 32.10 -11.50 7.62
N GLY A 98 32.84 -11.49 8.71
CA GLY A 98 33.78 -12.53 9.11
C GLY A 98 34.85 -12.80 8.05
N LYS A 99 34.86 -14.03 7.53
CA LYS A 99 35.76 -14.45 6.46
C LYS A 99 35.27 -14.10 5.05
N TYR A 100 34.03 -13.61 4.92
CA TYR A 100 33.39 -13.36 3.62
C TYR A 100 33.54 -11.91 3.20
N ASP A 101 33.94 -11.70 1.96
CA ASP A 101 33.86 -10.45 1.23
C ASP A 101 32.72 -10.51 0.20
N ARG A 102 32.46 -9.41 -0.52
CA ARG A 102 31.37 -9.35 -1.52
C ARG A 102 31.48 -10.45 -2.59
N ASN A 103 32.69 -10.87 -2.95
CA ASN A 103 32.92 -11.87 -4.00
C ASN A 103 32.58 -13.29 -3.50
N SER A 104 32.97 -13.61 -2.27
CA SER A 104 32.78 -14.92 -1.63
C SER A 104 31.46 -15.08 -0.89
N ALA A 105 30.75 -14.00 -0.56
CA ALA A 105 29.43 -14.03 0.06
C ALA A 105 28.37 -14.67 -0.85
N TYR A 106 27.28 -15.13 -0.25
CA TYR A 106 26.10 -15.52 -1.01
C TYR A 106 25.45 -14.28 -1.64
N GLU A 107 24.89 -14.38 -2.84
CA GLU A 107 24.09 -13.30 -3.43
C GLU A 107 22.62 -13.64 -3.21
N ILE A 108 21.87 -12.70 -2.63
CA ILE A 108 20.44 -12.88 -2.33
C ILE A 108 19.67 -13.21 -3.62
N THR A 109 18.74 -14.15 -3.49
CA THR A 109 17.82 -14.55 -4.56
C THR A 109 17.04 -13.35 -5.08
N LYS A 110 16.82 -13.30 -6.39
CA LYS A 110 16.13 -12.19 -7.07
C LYS A 110 14.78 -12.61 -7.60
N ASP A 111 13.84 -11.66 -7.62
CA ASP A 111 12.54 -11.84 -8.25
C ASP A 111 12.62 -11.75 -9.78
N ASP A 112 11.49 -11.92 -10.47
CA ASP A 112 11.39 -11.87 -11.94
C ASP A 112 11.82 -10.52 -12.53
N HIS A 113 11.88 -9.47 -11.72
CA HIS A 113 12.33 -8.13 -12.10
C HIS A 113 13.80 -7.88 -11.71
N ASN A 114 14.53 -8.94 -11.34
CA ASN A 114 15.93 -8.91 -10.92
C ASN A 114 16.18 -8.07 -9.65
N ASN A 115 15.17 -7.92 -8.78
CA ASN A 115 15.33 -7.27 -7.48
C ASN A 115 15.62 -8.30 -6.39
N PRO A 116 16.51 -8.01 -5.44
CA PRO A 116 16.79 -8.90 -4.32
C PRO A 116 15.55 -9.02 -3.43
N ILE A 117 15.21 -10.24 -3.03
CA ILE A 117 14.01 -10.48 -2.21
C ILE A 117 14.24 -10.14 -0.72
N TYR A 118 15.50 -10.04 -0.28
CA TYR A 118 15.91 -9.58 1.05
C TYR A 118 16.98 -8.49 0.95
N GLY A 119 17.15 -7.71 2.02
CA GLY A 119 18.37 -6.94 2.23
C GLY A 119 19.56 -7.83 2.59
N GLY A 120 20.78 -7.39 2.31
CA GLY A 120 21.99 -8.15 2.60
C GLY A 120 22.36 -8.17 4.09
N SER A 121 23.30 -9.04 4.47
CA SER A 121 23.89 -9.07 5.81
C SER A 121 24.66 -7.78 6.09
N VAL A 122 24.51 -7.22 7.29
CA VAL A 122 25.16 -5.95 7.65
C VAL A 122 26.67 -6.14 7.80
N HIS A 123 27.45 -5.23 7.22
CA HIS A 123 28.90 -5.17 7.34
C HIS A 123 29.37 -5.11 8.80
N ASP A 124 30.32 -5.97 9.19
CA ASP A 124 30.79 -6.09 10.58
C ASP A 124 31.29 -4.76 11.17
N ALA A 125 32.02 -3.95 10.39
CA ALA A 125 32.53 -2.69 10.89
C ALA A 125 31.40 -1.68 11.17
N SER A 126 30.36 -1.68 10.33
CA SER A 126 29.14 -0.90 10.55
C SER A 126 28.44 -1.34 11.84
N VAL A 127 28.36 -2.65 12.12
CA VAL A 127 27.81 -3.17 13.38
C VAL A 127 28.60 -2.64 14.57
N ILE A 128 29.93 -2.78 14.59
CA ILE A 128 30.76 -2.31 15.72
C ILE A 128 30.61 -0.81 15.97
N ARG A 129 30.64 0.00 14.90
CA ARG A 129 30.43 1.45 14.99
C ARG A 129 29.07 1.79 15.59
N TYR A 130 28.03 1.08 15.17
CA TYR A 130 26.68 1.26 15.68
C TYR A 130 26.55 0.89 17.16
N LEU A 131 27.13 -0.24 17.59
CA LEU A 131 27.13 -0.64 19.00
C LEU A 131 27.88 0.38 19.87
N ALA A 132 29.01 0.90 19.38
CA ALA A 132 29.75 1.96 20.06
C ALA A 132 28.91 3.25 20.21
N GLU A 133 28.15 3.62 19.17
CA GLU A 133 27.23 4.76 19.23
C GLU A 133 26.06 4.55 20.20
N ILE A 134 25.48 3.35 20.25
CA ILE A 134 24.44 3.05 21.25
C ILE A 134 25.01 3.18 22.66
N LYS A 135 26.22 2.66 22.91
CA LYS A 135 26.91 2.80 24.20
C LYS A 135 27.24 4.26 24.53
N SER A 136 27.65 5.08 23.56
CA SER A 136 27.98 6.49 23.76
C SER A 136 26.77 7.30 24.27
N ARG A 137 25.56 6.83 23.97
CA ARG A 137 24.27 7.38 24.41
C ARG A 137 23.79 6.86 25.77
N ASN A 138 24.63 6.08 26.47
CA ASN A 138 24.29 5.39 27.74
C ASN A 138 23.14 4.38 27.62
N LEU A 139 22.92 3.83 26.44
CA LEU A 139 21.94 2.77 26.22
C LEU A 139 22.59 1.39 26.39
N LYS A 140 21.82 0.44 26.93
CA LYS A 140 22.22 -0.95 27.04
C LYS A 140 21.85 -1.73 25.78
N ILE A 141 22.57 -2.82 25.52
CA ILE A 141 22.47 -3.58 24.28
C ILE A 141 22.19 -5.05 24.56
N MET A 142 21.08 -5.55 24.01
CA MET A 142 20.84 -6.98 23.82
C MET A 142 21.08 -7.33 22.35
N PHE A 143 22.20 -7.95 22.02
CA PHE A 143 22.54 -8.26 20.64
C PHE A 143 21.80 -9.50 20.15
N TYR A 144 21.19 -9.39 18.96
CA TYR A 144 20.18 -10.34 18.49
C TYR A 144 20.51 -10.91 17.09
N PRO A 145 21.35 -11.95 17.01
CA PRO A 145 21.60 -12.65 15.76
C PRO A 145 20.44 -13.59 15.41
N MET A 146 19.86 -13.40 14.23
CA MET A 146 18.75 -14.18 13.69
C MET A 146 18.96 -14.46 12.21
N PHE A 147 18.78 -15.70 11.74
CA PHE A 147 18.87 -15.99 10.31
C PHE A 147 17.49 -15.94 9.62
N PHE A 148 17.47 -15.52 8.37
CA PHE A 148 16.30 -15.61 7.48
C PHE A 148 16.46 -16.78 6.52
N LEU A 149 15.36 -17.21 5.90
CA LEU A 149 15.39 -18.23 4.86
C LEU A 149 15.25 -17.57 3.49
N ASP A 150 16.32 -17.61 2.70
CA ASP A 150 16.33 -17.19 1.30
C ASP A 150 15.89 -18.34 0.40
N VAL A 151 14.60 -18.68 0.51
CA VAL A 151 13.92 -19.69 -0.29
C VAL A 151 12.55 -19.15 -0.71
N ASP A 152 11.93 -19.82 -1.68
CA ASP A 152 10.62 -19.41 -2.22
C ASP A 152 9.58 -19.23 -1.11
N LEU A 153 8.72 -18.22 -1.26
CA LEU A 153 7.69 -17.80 -0.31
C LEU A 153 8.19 -17.42 1.10
N LYS A 154 9.50 -17.23 1.30
CA LYS A 154 10.10 -16.68 2.51
C LYS A 154 9.58 -17.32 3.83
N PRO A 155 9.60 -18.66 3.95
CA PRO A 155 9.14 -19.32 5.17
C PRO A 155 9.90 -18.81 6.39
N TRP A 156 9.20 -18.77 7.51
CA TRP A 156 9.78 -18.45 8.79
C TRP A 156 10.83 -19.48 9.21
N ARG A 157 11.91 -19.03 9.87
CA ARG A 157 13.00 -19.91 10.36
C ARG A 157 12.53 -21.04 11.28
N GLY A 158 11.41 -20.84 12.00
CA GLY A 158 10.79 -21.90 12.80
C GLY A 158 10.26 -23.09 11.97
N ARG A 159 10.19 -22.97 10.65
CA ARG A 159 9.88 -24.06 9.71
C ARG A 159 11.07 -24.96 9.41
N VAL A 160 12.30 -24.59 9.79
CA VAL A 160 13.46 -25.47 9.61
C VAL A 160 13.30 -26.70 10.51
N THR A 161 13.34 -27.89 9.92
CA THR A 161 13.17 -29.15 10.64
C THR A 161 13.91 -30.29 9.93
N GLY A 162 14.00 -31.48 10.54
CA GLY A 162 14.66 -32.62 9.95
C GLY A 162 14.65 -33.84 10.87
N GLU A 163 15.34 -34.90 10.45
CA GLU A 163 15.45 -36.12 11.24
C GLU A 163 16.45 -35.94 12.41
N PRO A 164 16.25 -36.63 13.56
CA PRO A 164 17.09 -36.46 14.74
C PRO A 164 18.60 -36.61 14.50
N GLN A 165 19.01 -37.52 13.61
CA GLN A 165 20.43 -37.73 13.25
C GLN A 165 21.07 -36.56 12.50
N ASP A 166 20.28 -35.75 11.81
CA ASP A 166 20.79 -34.66 10.97
C ASP A 166 21.00 -33.36 11.76
N ILE A 167 20.33 -33.22 12.90
CA ILE A 167 20.33 -32.01 13.74
C ILE A 167 21.75 -31.65 14.19
N ALA A 168 22.50 -32.61 14.72
CA ALA A 168 23.87 -32.33 15.19
C ALA A 168 24.77 -31.80 14.05
N ASN A 169 24.56 -32.28 12.82
CA ASN A 169 25.28 -31.82 11.65
C ASN A 169 24.88 -30.39 11.26
N PHE A 170 23.59 -30.05 11.28
CA PHE A 170 23.11 -28.67 11.04
C PHE A 170 23.81 -27.64 11.93
N PHE A 171 24.04 -27.97 13.21
CA PHE A 171 24.74 -27.07 14.14
C PHE A 171 26.25 -26.99 13.88
N ASN A 172 26.91 -28.13 13.62
CA ASN A 172 28.38 -28.24 13.71
C ASN A 172 29.14 -28.28 12.38
N ARG A 173 28.46 -28.43 11.23
CA ARG A 173 29.14 -28.42 9.92
C ARG A 173 29.73 -27.04 9.58
N GLU A 174 30.59 -27.01 8.56
CA GLU A 174 30.94 -25.73 7.92
C GLU A 174 29.68 -25.07 7.33
N HIS A 175 29.52 -23.77 7.56
CA HIS A 175 28.28 -23.03 7.28
C HIS A 175 27.08 -23.55 8.09
N GLY A 176 27.34 -24.17 9.24
CA GLY A 176 26.33 -24.57 10.20
C GLY A 176 25.93 -23.42 11.13
N TYR A 177 24.94 -23.67 11.97
CA TYR A 177 24.40 -22.68 12.91
C TYR A 177 25.46 -22.12 13.88
N ASN A 178 26.40 -22.96 14.33
CA ASN A 178 27.44 -22.52 15.25
C ASN A 178 28.41 -21.51 14.60
N ASP A 179 28.71 -21.63 13.29
CA ASP A 179 29.59 -20.67 12.60
C ASP A 179 28.99 -19.26 12.63
N PHE A 180 27.68 -19.16 12.41
CA PHE A 180 26.93 -17.91 12.46
C PHE A 180 26.97 -17.28 13.86
N ILE A 181 26.55 -18.02 14.88
CA ILE A 181 26.46 -17.48 16.25
C ILE A 181 27.84 -17.18 16.83
N LEU A 182 28.84 -18.04 16.61
CA LEU A 182 30.18 -17.84 17.14
C LEU A 182 30.93 -16.71 16.43
N HIS A 183 30.65 -16.43 15.15
CA HIS A 183 31.16 -15.23 14.48
C HIS A 183 30.75 -13.97 15.23
N TYR A 184 29.44 -13.79 15.43
CA TYR A 184 28.93 -12.61 16.13
C TYR A 184 29.34 -12.58 17.60
N ALA A 185 29.39 -13.72 18.27
CA ALA A 185 29.85 -13.78 19.64
C ALA A 185 31.28 -13.24 19.80
N ASN A 186 32.18 -13.60 18.88
CA ASN A 186 33.56 -13.07 18.89
C ASN A 186 33.62 -11.60 18.47
N LEU A 187 32.76 -11.17 17.55
CA LEU A 187 32.72 -9.79 17.06
C LEU A 187 32.31 -8.81 18.16
N VAL A 188 31.25 -9.12 18.92
CA VAL A 188 30.56 -8.13 19.78
C VAL A 188 30.86 -8.24 21.28
N LYS A 189 31.69 -9.19 21.72
CA LYS A 189 31.88 -9.52 23.14
C LYS A 189 32.22 -8.36 24.07
N ASP A 190 32.90 -7.33 23.56
CA ASP A 190 33.34 -6.17 24.34
C ASP A 190 32.35 -4.98 24.22
N HIS A 191 31.22 -5.16 23.52
CA HIS A 191 30.31 -4.08 23.13
C HIS A 191 28.87 -4.25 23.62
N VAL A 192 28.50 -5.39 24.23
CA VAL A 192 27.10 -5.75 24.51
C VAL A 192 26.88 -6.05 25.99
N ASP A 193 25.64 -5.91 26.47
CA ASP A 193 25.25 -6.27 27.85
C ASP A 193 24.52 -7.61 27.92
N ALA A 194 23.79 -7.95 26.85
CA ALA A 194 23.15 -9.24 26.68
C ALA A 194 23.33 -9.78 25.25
N PHE A 195 23.29 -11.10 25.08
CA PHE A 195 23.45 -11.78 23.80
C PHE A 195 22.50 -12.97 23.67
N ILE A 196 21.77 -13.04 22.56
CA ILE A 196 20.85 -14.13 22.26
C ILE A 196 21.55 -15.18 21.39
N ILE A 197 21.59 -16.44 21.84
CA ILE A 197 22.25 -17.54 21.11
C ILE A 197 21.39 -18.13 20.00
N GLY A 198 20.11 -17.75 19.97
CA GLY A 198 19.15 -18.18 18.97
C GLY A 198 17.74 -17.75 19.32
N SER A 199 16.89 -17.73 18.31
CA SER A 199 15.50 -17.32 18.42
C SER A 199 14.58 -18.17 17.55
N GLU A 200 13.43 -18.59 18.10
CA GLU A 200 12.31 -19.25 17.42
C GLU A 200 12.70 -20.46 16.55
N LEU A 201 13.44 -21.41 17.11
CA LEU A 201 13.89 -22.62 16.40
C LEU A 201 12.94 -23.80 16.62
N ILE A 202 11.64 -23.52 16.77
CA ILE A 202 10.59 -24.48 17.14
C ILE A 202 10.60 -25.77 16.31
N GLY A 203 10.83 -25.67 15.01
CA GLY A 203 10.91 -26.82 14.11
C GLY A 203 12.11 -27.74 14.37
N LEU A 204 13.18 -27.22 14.99
CA LEU A 204 14.37 -27.97 15.41
C LEU A 204 14.28 -28.43 16.86
N THR A 205 13.85 -27.56 17.78
CA THR A 205 13.80 -27.83 19.23
C THR A 205 12.75 -28.87 19.60
N ARG A 206 11.77 -29.12 18.72
CA ARG A 206 10.78 -30.19 18.85
C ARG A 206 11.20 -31.54 18.27
N VAL A 207 12.27 -31.60 17.48
CA VAL A 207 12.78 -32.87 16.92
C VAL A 207 13.27 -33.76 18.07
N THR A 208 12.82 -35.02 18.09
CA THR A 208 13.14 -35.97 19.15
C THR A 208 13.52 -37.34 18.60
N ASP A 209 14.50 -38.00 19.23
CA ASP A 209 14.86 -39.40 18.99
C ASP A 209 14.04 -40.38 19.88
N GLY A 210 13.04 -39.86 20.60
CA GLY A 210 12.20 -40.60 21.55
C GLY A 210 12.72 -40.59 22.99
N MET A 211 13.99 -40.21 23.21
CA MET A 211 14.58 -40.08 24.54
C MET A 211 15.14 -38.67 24.81
N ARG A 212 15.56 -37.96 23.76
CA ARG A 212 16.23 -36.66 23.84
C ARG A 212 15.71 -35.71 22.76
N TYR A 213 16.10 -34.44 22.91
CA TYR A 213 15.86 -33.36 21.96
C TYR A 213 17.22 -32.85 21.44
N PRO A 214 17.74 -33.39 20.32
CA PRO A 214 19.11 -33.13 19.88
C PRO A 214 19.45 -31.66 19.67
N ALA A 215 18.50 -30.84 19.20
CA ALA A 215 18.73 -29.41 19.02
C ALA A 215 18.93 -28.69 20.36
N VAL A 216 18.19 -29.10 21.40
CA VAL A 216 18.34 -28.54 22.75
C VAL A 216 19.70 -28.92 23.33
N ASP A 217 20.14 -30.17 23.12
CA ASP A 217 21.48 -30.62 23.53
C ASP A 217 22.59 -29.78 22.86
N GLU A 218 22.45 -29.47 21.56
CA GLU A 218 23.40 -28.60 20.85
C GLU A 218 23.33 -27.14 21.32
N LEU A 219 22.14 -26.60 21.60
CA LEU A 219 21.98 -25.26 22.16
C LEU A 219 22.62 -25.13 23.55
N VAL A 220 22.54 -26.16 24.41
CA VAL A 220 23.23 -26.19 25.71
C VAL A 220 24.74 -26.10 25.53
N LYS A 221 25.30 -26.84 24.55
CA LYS A 221 26.73 -26.78 24.22
C LYS A 221 27.12 -25.42 23.65
N LEU A 222 26.29 -24.85 22.78
CA LEU A 222 26.51 -23.52 22.21
C LEU A 222 26.48 -22.44 23.28
N ALA A 223 25.53 -22.48 24.22
CA ALA A 223 25.46 -21.56 25.35
C ALA A 223 26.75 -21.57 26.17
N ALA A 224 27.32 -22.75 26.45
CA ALA A 224 28.59 -22.87 27.16
C ALA A 224 29.76 -22.23 26.38
N ARG A 225 29.83 -22.44 25.06
CA ARG A 225 30.87 -21.83 24.20
C ARG A 225 30.73 -20.30 24.15
N VAL A 226 29.50 -19.79 24.00
CA VAL A 226 29.23 -18.35 23.99
C VAL A 226 29.56 -17.73 25.35
N LYS A 227 29.18 -18.37 26.46
CA LYS A 227 29.55 -17.91 27.82
C LYS A 227 31.07 -17.86 28.02
N GLN A 228 31.80 -18.81 27.46
CA GLN A 228 33.27 -18.79 27.47
C GLN A 228 33.86 -17.60 26.68
N ILE A 229 33.26 -17.21 25.56
CA ILE A 229 33.72 -16.08 24.73
C ILE A 229 33.40 -14.74 25.40
N MET A 230 32.17 -14.59 25.90
CA MET A 230 31.63 -13.35 26.44
C MET A 230 32.05 -13.07 27.90
N GLY A 231 32.38 -14.12 28.65
CA GLY A 231 32.61 -14.03 30.08
C GLY A 231 31.33 -13.85 30.90
N ASN A 232 31.50 -13.47 32.16
CA ASN A 232 30.40 -13.41 33.15
C ASN A 232 29.66 -12.07 33.17
N ASN A 233 30.15 -11.06 32.46
CA ASN A 233 29.56 -9.71 32.49
C ASN A 233 28.42 -9.54 31.47
N VAL A 234 28.31 -10.45 30.50
CA VAL A 234 27.25 -10.43 29.48
C VAL A 234 26.22 -11.49 29.85
N GLU A 235 24.94 -11.08 29.86
CA GLU A 235 23.81 -11.98 30.06
C GLU A 235 23.50 -12.73 28.75
N ILE A 236 23.32 -14.04 28.83
CA ILE A 236 23.13 -14.91 27.68
C ILE A 236 21.79 -15.62 27.81
N SER A 237 21.04 -15.68 26.72
CA SER A 237 19.78 -16.43 26.67
C SER A 237 19.47 -16.96 25.28
N TYR A 238 18.38 -17.72 25.21
CA TYR A 238 17.71 -18.21 24.02
C TYR A 238 16.29 -17.65 24.01
N ALA A 239 15.86 -17.09 22.89
CA ALA A 239 14.53 -16.50 22.71
C ALA A 239 13.56 -17.52 22.09
N ALA A 240 12.72 -18.13 22.91
CA ALA A 240 11.75 -19.11 22.41
C ALA A 240 10.53 -18.40 21.82
N ASP A 241 9.96 -18.94 20.73
CA ASP A 241 8.64 -18.49 20.26
C ASP A 241 7.59 -18.70 21.37
N TRP A 242 6.57 -17.84 21.44
CA TRP A 242 5.49 -17.97 22.42
C TRP A 242 4.80 -19.35 22.40
N SER A 243 4.84 -20.07 21.27
CA SER A 243 4.27 -21.40 21.10
C SER A 243 5.27 -22.54 21.31
N GLU A 244 6.55 -22.25 21.56
CA GLU A 244 7.64 -23.23 21.54
C GLU A 244 7.86 -23.95 22.87
N TYR A 245 7.77 -23.22 23.99
CA TYR A 245 8.21 -23.69 25.31
C TYR A 245 7.17 -24.50 26.09
N HIS A 246 5.98 -24.67 25.53
CA HIS A 246 4.84 -25.29 26.20
C HIS A 246 4.20 -26.38 25.33
N HIS A 247 3.25 -27.11 25.92
CA HIS A 247 2.39 -28.05 25.23
C HIS A 247 0.96 -27.98 25.77
N THR A 248 -0.01 -28.44 25.00
CA THR A 248 -1.43 -28.33 25.33
C THR A 248 -2.02 -29.56 26.02
N GLU A 249 -1.38 -30.72 25.88
CA GLU A 249 -1.85 -32.00 26.44
C GLU A 249 -0.68 -32.93 26.77
N GLY A 250 -0.10 -32.82 27.97
CA GLY A 250 0.85 -33.80 28.51
C GLY A 250 2.11 -34.06 27.64
N GLY A 251 2.73 -33.01 27.12
CA GLY A 251 3.98 -33.07 26.37
C GLY A 251 5.23 -32.98 27.25
N TRP A 252 6.39 -32.86 26.61
CA TRP A 252 7.67 -32.70 27.31
C TRP A 252 8.03 -31.23 27.46
N PHE A 253 8.67 -30.89 28.58
CA PHE A 253 9.34 -29.60 28.77
C PHE A 253 10.72 -29.66 28.10
N ASN A 254 10.74 -29.69 26.76
CA ASN A 254 11.94 -29.90 25.97
C ASN A 254 13.00 -28.81 26.17
N LEU A 255 12.61 -27.56 26.47
CA LEU A 255 13.56 -26.45 26.68
C LEU A 255 14.15 -26.38 28.11
N ASP A 256 13.59 -27.09 29.09
CA ASP A 256 14.08 -27.05 30.47
C ASP A 256 15.58 -27.36 30.63
N PRO A 257 16.18 -28.32 29.90
CA PRO A 257 17.63 -28.55 29.97
C PRO A 257 18.44 -27.31 29.59
N LEU A 258 18.00 -26.55 28.58
CA LEU A 258 18.65 -25.31 28.17
C LEU A 258 18.44 -24.22 29.20
N TRP A 259 17.20 -23.98 29.60
CA TRP A 259 16.86 -22.91 30.54
C TRP A 259 17.31 -23.16 31.97
N SER A 260 17.57 -24.41 32.36
CA SER A 260 18.18 -24.75 33.64
C SER A 260 19.72 -24.72 33.60
N SER A 261 20.32 -24.62 32.41
CA SER A 261 21.77 -24.53 32.25
C SER A 261 22.35 -23.33 33.00
N PRO A 262 23.50 -23.45 33.69
CA PRO A 262 24.15 -22.31 34.33
C PRO A 262 24.70 -21.29 33.32
N ASN A 263 24.75 -21.62 32.03
CA ASN A 263 25.21 -20.73 30.95
C ASN A 263 24.11 -19.87 30.34
N ILE A 264 22.87 -19.99 30.82
CA ILE A 264 21.73 -19.14 30.46
C ILE A 264 21.38 -18.30 31.67
N ASP A 265 21.32 -16.98 31.55
CA ASP A 265 21.14 -16.07 32.68
C ASP A 265 19.66 -15.71 32.92
N PHE A 266 18.85 -15.67 31.86
CA PHE A 266 17.41 -15.38 31.91
C PHE A 266 16.63 -16.24 30.90
N ILE A 267 15.30 -16.25 31.00
CA ILE A 267 14.40 -16.96 30.07
C ILE A 267 13.94 -15.98 28.99
N GLY A 268 14.33 -16.17 27.73
CA GLY A 268 13.87 -15.35 26.62
C GLY A 268 12.60 -15.92 25.98
N ILE A 269 11.57 -15.08 25.81
CA ILE A 269 10.33 -15.43 25.10
C ILE A 269 9.95 -14.31 24.13
N ASP A 270 9.66 -14.67 22.89
CA ASP A 270 9.07 -13.79 21.88
C ASP A 270 7.54 -13.81 22.04
N ALA A 271 7.02 -12.84 22.80
CA ALA A 271 5.74 -12.86 23.51
C ALA A 271 4.54 -12.42 22.67
N TYR A 272 4.33 -13.04 21.52
CA TYR A 272 3.21 -12.74 20.62
C TYR A 272 1.92 -13.54 20.92
N PHE A 273 1.53 -13.59 22.19
CA PHE A 273 0.38 -14.37 22.65
C PHE A 273 -0.97 -13.84 22.10
N PRO A 274 -1.90 -14.71 21.68
CA PRO A 274 -3.29 -14.31 21.41
C PRO A 274 -3.95 -13.74 22.68
N VAL A 275 -4.38 -12.47 22.63
CA VAL A 275 -4.91 -11.76 23.79
C VAL A 275 -6.44 -11.70 23.78
N THR A 276 -7.02 -11.35 22.63
CA THR A 276 -8.46 -11.19 22.46
C THR A 276 -9.03 -12.17 21.42
N ASN A 277 -10.35 -12.24 21.31
CA ASN A 277 -11.06 -12.95 20.24
C ASN A 277 -12.21 -12.10 19.67
N SER A 278 -12.06 -10.78 19.73
CA SER A 278 -13.12 -9.83 19.41
C SER A 278 -13.49 -9.91 17.92
N LEU A 279 -14.79 -9.92 17.64
CA LEU A 279 -15.33 -9.70 16.29
C LEU A 279 -15.50 -8.22 15.97
N SER A 280 -15.44 -7.36 16.98
CA SER A 280 -15.53 -5.90 16.86
C SER A 280 -14.14 -5.28 16.78
N SER A 281 -13.97 -4.27 15.93
CA SER A 281 -12.75 -3.44 15.89
C SER A 281 -12.64 -2.47 17.06
N ALA A 282 -13.72 -2.28 17.84
CA ALA A 282 -13.74 -1.47 19.05
C ALA A 282 -13.25 -2.26 20.28
N ILE A 283 -11.98 -2.64 20.29
CA ILE A 283 -11.32 -3.32 21.42
C ILE A 283 -10.89 -2.27 22.45
N LYS A 284 -11.26 -2.47 23.72
CA LYS A 284 -10.89 -1.56 24.81
C LYS A 284 -9.64 -2.04 25.56
N PRO A 285 -8.88 -1.14 26.21
CA PRO A 285 -7.74 -1.53 27.03
C PRO A 285 -8.07 -2.56 28.11
N GLU A 286 -9.27 -2.50 28.69
CA GLU A 286 -9.72 -3.45 29.71
C GLU A 286 -9.90 -4.87 29.15
N ASP A 287 -10.32 -4.99 27.89
CA ASP A 287 -10.46 -6.28 27.20
C ASP A 287 -9.09 -6.95 27.03
N ILE A 288 -8.07 -6.14 26.70
CA ILE A 288 -6.68 -6.60 26.53
C ILE A 288 -6.10 -7.01 27.90
N ALA A 289 -6.32 -6.20 28.94
CA ALA A 289 -5.87 -6.51 30.29
C ALA A 289 -6.49 -7.81 30.84
N LEU A 290 -7.80 -8.00 30.63
CA LEU A 290 -8.50 -9.24 31.02
C LEU A 290 -8.03 -10.45 30.21
N GLY A 291 -7.69 -10.23 28.94
CA GLY A 291 -7.17 -11.25 28.03
C GLY A 291 -5.88 -11.93 28.49
N TRP A 292 -5.10 -11.32 29.39
CA TRP A 292 -3.91 -11.98 29.95
C TRP A 292 -4.24 -13.08 30.97
N MET A 293 -5.41 -12.99 31.61
CA MET A 293 -5.84 -13.92 32.67
C MET A 293 -6.99 -14.84 32.24
N THR A 294 -7.43 -14.76 30.99
CA THR A 294 -8.59 -15.50 30.45
C THR A 294 -8.41 -15.83 28.96
N GLY A 295 -9.31 -16.62 28.40
CA GLY A 295 -9.43 -16.85 26.95
C GLY A 295 -8.43 -17.86 26.38
N GLU A 296 -8.12 -17.72 25.09
CA GLU A 296 -7.23 -18.65 24.38
C GLU A 296 -5.80 -18.61 24.94
N GLY A 297 -5.27 -19.76 25.32
CA GLY A 297 -3.97 -19.90 25.98
C GLY A 297 -3.98 -19.78 27.50
N TYR A 298 -5.13 -19.43 28.09
CA TYR A 298 -5.32 -19.48 29.54
C TYR A 298 -6.40 -20.51 29.92
N ASP A 299 -7.63 -20.31 29.43
CA ASP A 299 -8.78 -21.17 29.73
C ASP A 299 -8.90 -22.33 28.74
N TYR A 300 -8.57 -22.09 27.46
CA TYR A 300 -8.75 -23.06 26.38
C TYR A 300 -7.73 -22.84 25.25
N TYR A 301 -7.62 -23.80 24.34
CA TYR A 301 -6.97 -23.62 23.03
C TYR A 301 -7.90 -24.03 21.90
N VAL A 302 -7.64 -23.52 20.70
CA VAL A 302 -8.36 -23.90 19.48
C VAL A 302 -7.47 -24.81 18.65
N ASP A 303 -7.91 -26.04 18.43
CA ASP A 303 -7.20 -27.01 17.58
C ASP A 303 -7.38 -26.64 16.10
N GLY A 304 -6.28 -26.56 15.35
CA GLY A 304 -6.26 -26.10 13.96
C GLY A 304 -7.10 -26.98 13.01
N ASN A 305 -7.32 -28.25 13.34
CA ASN A 305 -8.03 -29.20 12.47
C ASN A 305 -9.56 -29.15 12.59
N ASP A 306 -10.09 -28.72 13.74
CA ASP A 306 -11.53 -28.86 14.06
C ASP A 306 -12.15 -27.56 14.61
N ARG A 307 -11.33 -26.52 14.86
CA ARG A 307 -11.73 -25.24 15.46
C ARG A 307 -12.51 -25.36 16.77
N THR A 308 -12.47 -26.53 17.41
CA THR A 308 -13.12 -26.81 18.69
C THR A 308 -12.29 -26.25 19.83
N LYS A 309 -12.96 -25.63 20.81
CA LYS A 309 -12.31 -25.13 22.03
C LYS A 309 -12.05 -26.31 22.96
N LYS A 310 -10.78 -26.58 23.27
CA LYS A 310 -10.35 -27.59 24.23
C LYS A 310 -9.86 -26.91 25.52
N PRO A 311 -10.33 -27.31 26.71
CA PRO A 311 -9.95 -26.66 27.96
C PRO A 311 -8.47 -26.87 28.29
N LEU A 312 -7.83 -25.87 28.90
CA LEU A 312 -6.46 -25.95 29.41
C LEU A 312 -6.46 -26.04 30.94
N GLN A 313 -5.65 -26.94 31.47
CA GLN A 313 -5.30 -26.95 32.89
C GLN A 313 -4.19 -25.92 33.16
N PRO A 314 -4.05 -25.39 34.39
CA PRO A 314 -3.06 -24.37 34.70
C PRO A 314 -1.63 -24.71 34.26
N GLN A 315 -1.21 -25.98 34.36
CA GLN A 315 0.12 -26.42 33.91
C GLN A 315 0.35 -26.43 32.40
N TYR A 316 -0.72 -26.34 31.59
CA TYR A 316 -0.66 -26.32 30.12
C TYR A 316 -1.07 -24.96 29.53
N ALA A 317 -1.51 -24.03 30.39
CA ALA A 317 -1.91 -22.69 30.03
C ALA A 317 -0.67 -21.84 29.71
N TRP A 318 -0.38 -21.66 28.43
CA TRP A 318 0.82 -20.93 27.99
C TRP A 318 0.80 -19.43 28.31
N LYS A 319 -0.36 -18.80 28.53
CA LYS A 319 -0.39 -17.43 29.07
C LYS A 319 -0.15 -17.39 30.58
N ASN A 320 -0.30 -18.51 31.27
CA ASN A 320 -0.08 -18.60 32.72
C ASN A 320 1.41 -18.77 33.06
N LEU A 321 2.21 -17.78 32.64
CA LEU A 321 3.64 -17.74 32.88
C LEU A 321 3.99 -17.76 34.37
N ARG A 322 3.12 -17.21 35.23
CA ARG A 322 3.30 -17.29 36.69
C ARG A 322 3.29 -18.74 37.14
N TYR A 323 2.29 -19.53 36.74
CA TYR A 323 2.23 -20.95 37.11
C TYR A 323 3.47 -21.70 36.61
N TRP A 324 3.83 -21.51 35.34
CA TRP A 324 5.04 -22.11 34.76
C TRP A 324 6.29 -21.75 35.57
N TRP A 325 6.46 -20.48 35.93
CA TRP A 325 7.62 -19.99 36.67
C TRP A 325 7.69 -20.48 38.13
N GLU A 326 6.55 -20.64 38.81
CA GLU A 326 6.47 -20.98 40.24
C GLU A 326 6.45 -22.48 40.56
N ASN A 327 6.21 -23.34 39.56
CA ASN A 327 5.99 -24.77 39.78
C ASN A 327 7.12 -25.63 39.24
N VAL A 328 7.23 -26.84 39.80
CA VAL A 328 8.12 -27.86 39.27
C VAL A 328 7.57 -28.39 37.95
N HIS A 329 8.45 -28.66 37.00
CA HIS A 329 8.06 -29.25 35.72
C HIS A 329 8.23 -30.77 35.77
N ILE A 330 7.22 -31.48 35.31
CA ILE A 330 7.15 -32.95 35.32
C ILE A 330 6.87 -33.43 33.90
N ASN A 331 7.80 -34.20 33.34
CA ASN A 331 7.66 -34.77 32.00
C ASN A 331 6.64 -35.94 31.98
N PRO A 332 6.20 -36.40 30.79
CA PRO A 332 5.17 -37.44 30.66
C PRO A 332 5.55 -38.79 31.27
N ASN A 333 6.85 -39.03 31.50
CA ASN A 333 7.36 -40.20 32.20
C ASN A 333 7.35 -40.05 33.74
N ASN A 334 6.68 -39.02 34.27
CA ASN A 334 6.61 -38.66 35.69
C ASN A 334 7.97 -38.30 36.32
N MET A 335 8.99 -38.01 35.52
CA MET A 335 10.26 -37.49 36.05
C MET A 335 10.22 -35.97 36.10
N GLN A 336 10.63 -35.42 37.24
CA GLN A 336 10.86 -33.98 37.38
C GLN A 336 12.04 -33.55 36.51
N THR A 337 11.93 -32.40 35.85
CA THR A 337 13.02 -31.84 35.05
C THR A 337 14.06 -31.15 35.94
N ASN A 338 15.12 -30.62 35.32
CA ASN A 338 16.13 -29.82 36.01
C ASN A 338 15.65 -28.39 36.35
N TRP A 339 14.42 -28.02 35.94
CA TRP A 339 13.87 -26.70 36.23
C TRP A 339 13.73 -26.51 37.73
N VAL A 340 14.30 -25.40 38.21
CA VAL A 340 14.15 -24.95 39.59
C VAL A 340 13.15 -23.79 39.59
N PRO A 341 12.01 -23.91 40.30
CA PRO A 341 11.03 -22.85 40.38
C PRO A 341 11.64 -21.53 40.82
N ARG A 342 11.19 -20.44 40.19
CA ARG A 342 11.64 -19.07 40.47
C ARG A 342 13.13 -18.81 40.27
N SER A 343 13.86 -19.71 39.60
CA SER A 343 15.33 -19.61 39.48
C SER A 343 15.80 -18.48 38.58
N LYS A 344 15.04 -18.14 37.54
CA LYS A 344 15.40 -17.13 36.54
C LYS A 344 14.20 -16.26 36.17
N LYS A 345 14.43 -14.98 35.90
CA LYS A 345 13.39 -14.09 35.38
C LYS A 345 13.13 -14.35 33.89
N ILE A 346 11.93 -14.00 33.45
CA ILE A 346 11.50 -14.04 32.05
C ILE A 346 11.70 -12.66 31.43
N TRP A 347 12.41 -12.59 30.32
CA TRP A 347 12.47 -11.40 29.48
C TRP A 347 11.64 -11.65 28.25
N PHE A 348 10.80 -10.67 27.90
CA PHE A 348 10.14 -10.67 26.60
C PHE A 348 11.11 -10.08 25.59
N THR A 349 11.84 -10.96 24.91
CA THR A 349 12.89 -10.63 23.94
C THR A 349 12.32 -10.00 22.68
N GLU A 350 11.06 -10.28 22.39
CA GLU A 350 10.22 -9.56 21.46
C GLU A 350 8.78 -9.50 21.99
N PHE A 351 8.08 -8.42 21.71
CA PHE A 351 6.62 -8.35 21.74
C PHE A 351 6.16 -7.26 20.79
N GLY A 352 4.98 -7.35 20.22
CA GLY A 352 4.49 -6.32 19.33
C GLY A 352 3.12 -6.64 18.76
N PHE A 353 2.52 -5.66 18.11
CA PHE A 353 1.21 -5.78 17.48
C PHE A 353 1.28 -5.15 16.09
N PRO A 354 0.69 -5.78 15.05
CA PRO A 354 0.59 -5.15 13.74
C PRO A 354 -0.35 -3.93 13.80
N SER A 355 -0.20 -3.04 12.83
CA SER A 355 -1.05 -1.86 12.65
C SER A 355 -2.35 -2.19 11.90
N ILE A 356 -3.00 -3.28 12.27
CA ILE A 356 -4.19 -3.81 11.60
C ILE A 356 -5.35 -3.92 12.62
N ASP A 357 -6.58 -3.67 12.17
CA ASP A 357 -7.77 -3.85 13.00
C ASP A 357 -7.78 -5.24 13.69
N LYS A 358 -8.13 -5.26 14.97
CA LYS A 358 -8.14 -6.48 15.79
C LYS A 358 -6.77 -7.16 15.97
N ALA A 359 -5.67 -6.41 15.84
CA ALA A 359 -4.31 -6.89 16.12
C ALA A 359 -4.14 -7.76 17.39
N PRO A 360 -4.78 -7.48 18.54
CA PRO A 360 -4.61 -8.29 19.74
C PRO A 360 -5.19 -9.72 19.64
N ASN A 361 -5.99 -10.02 18.61
CA ASN A 361 -6.48 -11.38 18.37
C ASN A 361 -5.36 -12.35 17.95
N GLN A 362 -4.35 -11.85 17.25
CA GLN A 362 -3.25 -12.68 16.76
C GLN A 362 -1.99 -11.83 16.53
N PRO A 363 -1.28 -11.43 17.60
CA PRO A 363 -0.16 -10.49 17.50
C PRO A 363 1.04 -11.00 16.71
N ASN A 364 1.18 -12.33 16.59
CA ASN A 364 2.31 -12.98 15.93
C ASN A 364 2.27 -12.89 14.40
N VAL A 365 1.12 -12.53 13.80
CA VAL A 365 1.00 -12.47 12.35
C VAL A 365 1.67 -11.20 11.83
N PHE A 366 2.78 -11.41 11.12
CA PHE A 366 3.48 -10.37 10.39
C PHE A 366 2.83 -10.13 9.04
N PHE A 367 2.55 -8.88 8.68
CA PHE A 367 2.00 -8.57 7.37
C PHE A 367 3.13 -8.56 6.33
N ASP A 368 3.18 -9.60 5.48
CA ASP A 368 3.96 -9.63 4.23
C ASP A 368 3.20 -10.51 3.22
N PRO A 369 2.60 -9.93 2.16
CA PRO A 369 1.88 -10.70 1.15
C PRO A 369 2.73 -11.72 0.38
N LYS A 370 4.06 -11.59 0.41
CA LYS A 370 5.00 -12.51 -0.25
C LYS A 370 5.45 -13.66 0.67
N CYS A 371 5.11 -13.61 1.95
CA CYS A 371 5.51 -14.59 2.95
C CYS A 371 4.38 -15.60 3.20
N ILE A 372 4.70 -16.90 3.18
CA ILE A 372 3.74 -17.98 3.46
C ILE A 372 3.18 -17.95 4.89
N ASP A 373 3.97 -17.45 5.85
CA ASP A 373 3.58 -17.29 7.25
C ASP A 373 2.99 -15.89 7.53
N GLY A 374 2.90 -15.04 6.51
CA GLY A 374 2.34 -13.70 6.61
C GLY A 374 0.81 -13.67 6.56
N GLY A 375 0.21 -12.52 6.92
CA GLY A 375 -1.23 -12.35 6.78
C GLY A 375 -1.82 -11.20 7.58
N VAL A 376 -3.08 -11.37 7.97
CA VAL A 376 -3.83 -10.44 8.84
C VAL A 376 -4.33 -11.16 10.09
N PRO A 377 -4.52 -10.46 11.23
CA PRO A 377 -4.99 -11.07 12.46
C PRO A 377 -6.35 -11.80 12.31
N ARG A 378 -6.63 -12.79 13.17
CA ARG A 378 -7.92 -13.50 13.16
C ARG A 378 -9.11 -12.52 13.24
N TYR A 379 -10.10 -12.74 12.38
CA TYR A 379 -11.33 -11.93 12.26
C TYR A 379 -11.13 -10.48 11.79
N SER A 380 -9.90 -10.07 11.48
CA SER A 380 -9.58 -8.75 10.92
C SER A 380 -10.15 -8.59 9.51
N SER A 381 -10.48 -7.36 9.13
CA SER A 381 -10.77 -6.98 7.74
C SER A 381 -9.51 -6.60 6.94
N GLY A 382 -8.34 -6.56 7.59
CA GLY A 382 -7.07 -6.14 7.00
C GLY A 382 -6.90 -4.62 6.90
N GLU A 383 -7.75 -3.88 7.61
CA GLU A 383 -7.76 -2.41 7.61
C GLU A 383 -6.68 -1.86 8.53
N ILE A 384 -6.08 -0.75 8.15
CA ILE A 384 -5.02 -0.10 8.91
C ILE A 384 -5.61 0.56 10.17
N ASP A 385 -5.02 0.26 11.32
CA ASP A 385 -5.39 0.85 12.61
C ASP A 385 -4.14 1.07 13.49
N PHE A 386 -3.68 2.32 13.57
CA PHE A 386 -2.56 2.71 14.46
C PHE A 386 -3.02 2.87 15.92
N SER A 387 -4.30 3.19 16.14
CA SER A 387 -4.85 3.37 17.49
C SER A 387 -4.85 2.05 18.24
N ILE A 388 -5.28 0.95 17.61
CA ILE A 388 -5.25 -0.38 18.23
C ILE A 388 -3.83 -0.85 18.54
N GLN A 389 -2.87 -0.64 17.64
CA GLN A 389 -1.46 -0.97 17.90
C GLN A 389 -0.95 -0.26 19.15
N ARG A 390 -1.16 1.06 19.24
CA ARG A 390 -0.74 1.85 20.41
C ARG A 390 -1.43 1.40 21.70
N LYS A 391 -2.75 1.18 21.67
CA LYS A 391 -3.51 0.70 22.83
C LYS A 391 -2.99 -0.64 23.32
N ALA A 392 -2.74 -1.57 22.39
CA ALA A 392 -2.27 -2.91 22.71
C ALA A 392 -0.86 -2.90 23.31
N ILE A 393 0.07 -2.12 22.73
CA ILE A 393 1.42 -1.93 23.28
C ILE A 393 1.34 -1.34 24.69
N ARG A 394 0.54 -0.31 24.90
CA ARG A 394 0.37 0.33 26.21
C ARG A 394 -0.19 -0.66 27.24
N ALA A 395 -1.29 -1.34 26.92
CA ALA A 395 -1.92 -2.30 27.82
C ALA A 395 -1.01 -3.52 28.13
N PHE A 396 -0.21 -3.95 27.15
CA PHE A 396 0.82 -4.98 27.35
C PHE A 396 1.84 -4.54 28.40
N ILE A 397 2.46 -3.36 28.21
CA ILE A 397 3.47 -2.83 29.12
C ILE A 397 2.87 -2.62 30.52
N GLU A 398 1.70 -1.97 30.60
CA GLU A 398 1.02 -1.66 31.87
C GLU A 398 0.72 -2.92 32.71
N TYR A 399 0.32 -4.03 32.06
CA TYR A 399 0.08 -5.29 32.75
C TYR A 399 1.39 -6.00 33.15
N TRP A 400 2.28 -6.23 32.19
CA TRP A 400 3.44 -7.11 32.39
C TRP A 400 4.54 -6.49 33.25
N GLN A 401 4.69 -5.16 33.25
CA GLN A 401 5.66 -4.47 34.12
C GLN A 401 5.37 -4.67 35.62
N THR A 402 4.12 -5.01 35.99
CA THR A 402 3.72 -5.26 37.38
C THR A 402 4.03 -6.67 37.86
N GLN A 403 4.41 -7.57 36.95
CA GLN A 403 4.65 -8.97 37.26
C GLN A 403 6.11 -9.17 37.72
N GLU A 404 6.30 -9.64 38.95
CA GLU A 404 7.63 -9.77 39.59
C GLU A 404 8.63 -10.67 38.83
N TYR A 405 8.11 -11.66 38.11
CA TYR A 405 8.88 -12.65 37.36
C TYR A 405 9.28 -12.16 35.97
N ILE A 406 8.77 -11.01 35.54
CA ILE A 406 9.18 -10.34 34.31
C ILE A 406 10.41 -9.46 34.59
N GLY A 407 11.38 -9.51 33.68
CA GLY A 407 12.58 -8.69 33.63
C GLY A 407 12.41 -7.57 32.61
N GLN A 408 13.12 -7.68 31.47
CA GLN A 408 13.06 -6.70 30.39
C GLN A 408 11.99 -7.06 29.35
N MET A 409 11.48 -6.06 28.64
CA MET A 409 10.52 -6.22 27.54
C MET A 409 10.98 -5.40 26.34
N PHE A 410 11.11 -6.04 25.18
CA PHE A 410 11.64 -5.44 23.96
C PHE A 410 10.55 -5.33 22.89
N LEU A 411 10.18 -4.09 22.54
CA LEU A 411 9.14 -3.85 21.56
C LEU A 411 9.65 -4.06 20.13
N TRP A 412 8.94 -4.90 19.39
CA TRP A 412 9.07 -5.13 17.96
C TRP A 412 8.03 -4.26 17.21
N THR A 413 8.43 -3.29 16.36
CA THR A 413 9.83 -2.93 16.12
C THR A 413 10.11 -1.50 15.70
N TRP A 414 11.37 -1.09 15.84
CA TRP A 414 11.91 0.19 15.37
C TRP A 414 12.91 -0.07 14.24
N ASP A 415 12.76 0.61 13.10
CA ASP A 415 13.65 0.50 11.94
C ASP A 415 14.85 1.44 12.04
N ALA A 416 16.05 0.98 11.67
CA ALA A 416 17.26 1.81 11.62
C ALA A 416 17.24 2.84 10.49
N ARG A 417 16.38 2.66 9.48
CA ARG A 417 16.12 3.67 8.45
C ARG A 417 15.19 4.74 9.05
N PRO A 418 15.55 6.03 8.96
CA PRO A 418 14.81 7.07 9.65
C PRO A 418 13.50 7.40 8.94
N TYR A 419 12.51 7.80 9.72
CA TYR A 419 11.29 8.40 9.19
C TYR A 419 11.54 9.89 8.84
N PRO A 420 10.92 10.50 7.83
CA PRO A 420 10.03 9.92 6.81
C PRO A 420 10.77 9.21 5.68
N ALA A 421 12.10 9.27 5.61
CA ALA A 421 12.88 8.74 4.49
C ALA A 421 12.44 7.31 4.15
N TRP A 422 12.46 6.43 5.14
CA TRP A 422 11.68 5.19 5.10
C TRP A 422 10.39 5.40 5.90
N PRO A 423 9.21 5.04 5.36
CA PRO A 423 9.01 4.24 4.15
C PRO A 423 8.79 5.06 2.87
N HIS A 424 8.97 6.37 2.87
CA HIS A 424 8.35 7.21 1.85
C HIS A 424 9.19 7.51 0.60
N MET A 425 10.49 7.26 0.64
CA MET A 425 11.37 7.38 -0.51
C MET A 425 11.42 6.07 -1.29
N ASN A 426 11.46 6.18 -2.63
CA ASN A 426 11.61 5.05 -3.56
C ASN A 426 13.07 4.55 -3.64
N ILE A 427 13.65 4.25 -2.47
CA ILE A 427 15.00 3.68 -2.31
C ILE A 427 14.89 2.21 -1.93
N TRP A 428 13.94 1.91 -1.04
CA TRP A 428 13.62 0.57 -0.58
C TRP A 428 12.38 0.02 -1.30
N ARG A 429 12.09 -1.26 -1.11
CA ARG A 429 10.97 -1.98 -1.77
C ARG A 429 9.97 -2.60 -0.78
N ASP A 430 10.28 -2.48 0.51
CA ASP A 430 9.49 -2.98 1.63
C ASP A 430 8.65 -1.87 2.29
N GLU A 431 8.52 -0.71 1.65
CA GLU A 431 7.78 0.45 2.14
C GLU A 431 6.31 0.14 2.44
N HIS A 432 5.69 -0.67 1.59
CA HIS A 432 4.29 -1.06 1.72
C HIS A 432 4.02 -1.93 2.97
N LEU A 433 5.06 -2.49 3.59
CA LEU A 433 4.92 -3.26 4.83
C LEU A 433 4.78 -2.36 6.05
N TRP A 434 5.31 -1.13 6.01
CA TRP A 434 5.32 -0.23 7.17
C TRP A 434 3.90 0.05 7.67
N GLU A 435 2.93 0.32 6.79
CA GLU A 435 1.57 0.72 7.19
C GLU A 435 0.85 -0.36 8.01
N LYS A 436 1.06 -1.64 7.70
CA LYS A 436 0.32 -2.75 8.32
C LYS A 436 1.16 -3.57 9.30
N GLY A 437 2.47 -3.53 9.16
CA GLY A 437 3.38 -4.29 10.01
C GLY A 437 3.58 -3.70 11.41
N HIS A 438 4.51 -4.32 12.14
CA HIS A 438 4.81 -4.05 13.55
C HIS A 438 5.65 -2.81 13.79
N TRP A 439 6.21 -2.18 12.75
CA TRP A 439 7.02 -0.98 12.89
C TRP A 439 6.27 0.13 13.62
N VAL A 440 6.95 0.83 14.53
CA VAL A 440 6.38 1.92 15.32
C VAL A 440 6.94 3.30 14.96
N ASN A 441 7.89 3.38 14.02
CA ASN A 441 8.44 4.63 13.51
C ASN A 441 7.31 5.58 13.11
N ASN A 442 7.23 6.74 13.76
CA ASN A 442 6.17 7.76 13.63
C ASN A 442 4.73 7.30 13.94
N LYS A 443 4.51 6.14 14.59
CA LYS A 443 3.17 5.68 14.99
C LYS A 443 2.82 5.99 16.44
N PHE A 444 3.80 6.37 17.25
CA PHE A 444 3.58 6.91 18.59
C PHE A 444 3.22 8.40 18.60
N GLY A 445 3.70 9.14 17.60
CA GLY A 445 3.85 10.62 17.57
C GLY A 445 2.57 11.43 17.47
N ALA A 446 1.43 10.79 17.25
CA ALA A 446 0.17 11.47 17.34
C ALA A 446 -0.22 11.68 18.81
N SER A 447 -0.41 12.93 19.23
CA SER A 447 -1.15 13.20 20.47
C SER A 447 -2.55 12.58 20.34
N ASN A 448 -3.15 12.19 21.46
CA ASN A 448 -4.51 11.65 21.42
C ASN A 448 -5.51 12.82 21.50
N LEU A 449 -6.55 12.79 20.66
CA LEU A 449 -7.70 13.69 20.73
C LEU A 449 -8.24 13.86 22.16
N ALA A 450 -8.39 12.77 22.92
CA ALA A 450 -8.77 12.80 24.34
C ALA A 450 -7.82 13.68 25.16
N SER A 451 -6.51 13.49 25.02
CA SER A 451 -5.49 14.25 25.75
C SER A 451 -5.51 15.74 25.39
N ILE A 452 -5.72 16.06 24.10
CA ILE A 452 -5.85 17.46 23.65
C ILE A 452 -7.08 18.12 24.29
N ILE A 453 -8.22 17.43 24.30
CA ILE A 453 -9.45 17.96 24.89
C ILE A 453 -9.31 18.12 26.41
N LEU A 454 -8.72 17.14 27.10
CA LEU A 454 -8.43 17.24 28.53
C LEU A 454 -7.50 18.41 28.84
N GLU A 455 -6.44 18.62 28.04
CA GLU A 455 -5.51 19.74 28.21
C GLU A 455 -6.18 21.10 27.97
N ILE A 456 -7.00 21.24 26.92
CA ILE A 456 -7.79 22.46 26.66
C ILE A 456 -8.73 22.73 27.85
N SER A 457 -9.39 21.68 28.36
CA SER A 457 -10.36 21.81 29.44
C SER A 457 -9.70 22.16 30.78
N HIS A 458 -8.56 21.53 31.08
CA HIS A 458 -7.73 21.81 32.23
C HIS A 458 -7.23 23.26 32.23
N ARG A 459 -6.78 23.78 31.08
CA ARG A 459 -6.41 25.21 30.92
C ARG A 459 -7.56 26.17 31.14
N CYS A 460 -8.80 25.72 30.94
CA CYS A 460 -10.01 26.47 31.24
C CYS A 460 -10.55 26.25 32.67
N LEU A 461 -9.79 25.58 33.54
CA LEU A 461 -10.15 25.29 34.93
C LEU A 461 -11.41 24.43 35.05
N ILE A 462 -11.72 23.63 34.03
CA ILE A 462 -12.74 22.59 34.13
C ILE A 462 -12.10 21.38 34.84
N ASN A 463 -12.78 20.85 35.86
CA ASN A 463 -12.29 19.65 36.54
C ASN A 463 -12.28 18.46 35.56
N ILE A 464 -11.11 17.89 35.33
CA ILE A 464 -10.91 16.75 34.42
C ILE A 464 -11.64 15.49 34.91
N ASP A 465 -11.88 15.35 36.23
CA ASP A 465 -12.64 14.24 36.79
C ASP A 465 -14.12 14.27 36.36
N ASN A 466 -14.60 15.45 35.94
CA ASN A 466 -15.94 15.66 35.40
C ASN A 466 -15.96 15.61 33.86
N ILE A 467 -14.92 15.05 33.23
CA ILE A 467 -14.85 14.92 31.78
C ILE A 467 -14.66 13.46 31.40
N ASP A 468 -15.57 12.95 30.55
CA ASP A 468 -15.47 11.62 29.97
C ASP A 468 -15.08 11.72 28.48
N VAL A 469 -13.87 11.27 28.19
CA VAL A 469 -13.29 11.19 26.82
C VAL A 469 -13.03 9.74 26.40
N SER A 470 -13.64 8.75 27.06
CA SER A 470 -13.31 7.34 26.86
C SER A 470 -13.60 6.84 25.44
N SER A 471 -14.42 7.55 24.66
CA SER A 471 -14.81 7.16 23.30
C SER A 471 -13.99 7.81 22.19
N ILE A 472 -13.10 8.74 22.52
CA ILE A 472 -12.36 9.56 21.55
C ILE A 472 -10.85 9.38 21.72
N ASP A 473 -10.29 8.37 21.06
CA ASP A 473 -8.85 8.03 21.15
C ASP A 473 -8.05 8.32 19.87
N GLN A 474 -8.63 9.07 18.93
CA GLN A 474 -8.06 9.23 17.60
C GLN A 474 -6.69 9.92 17.66
N PRO A 475 -5.73 9.47 16.83
CA PRO A 475 -4.43 10.09 16.73
C PRO A 475 -4.53 11.45 16.01
N VAL A 476 -3.96 12.48 16.62
CA VAL A 476 -3.79 13.84 16.08
C VAL A 476 -2.29 14.12 15.93
N GLU A 477 -1.80 14.22 14.69
CA GLU A 477 -0.37 14.47 14.42
C GLU A 477 0.08 15.84 14.93
N GLY A 478 -0.77 16.83 14.77
CA GLY A 478 -0.52 18.17 15.27
C GLY A 478 -1.78 19.00 15.23
N TYR A 479 -1.93 19.88 16.21
CA TYR A 479 -3.02 20.83 16.27
C TYR A 479 -2.48 22.18 16.74
N LEU A 480 -2.73 23.21 15.96
CA LEU A 480 -2.13 24.52 16.12
C LEU A 480 -3.18 25.55 16.55
N ILE A 481 -2.99 26.14 17.72
CA ILE A 481 -3.80 27.25 18.22
C ILE A 481 -2.93 28.52 18.21
N CYS A 482 -2.90 29.24 17.08
CA CYS A 482 -2.12 30.47 16.93
C CYS A 482 -2.84 31.73 17.41
N ASN A 483 -4.16 31.67 17.53
CA ASN A 483 -5.00 32.83 17.79
C ASN A 483 -5.75 32.66 19.11
N LYS A 484 -6.11 33.80 19.73
CA LYS A 484 -6.98 33.80 20.91
C LYS A 484 -8.40 33.40 20.49
N ILE A 485 -8.76 32.14 20.74
CA ILE A 485 -10.08 31.58 20.48
C ILE A 485 -10.68 31.02 21.78
N THR A 486 -12.00 30.79 21.80
CA THR A 486 -12.61 30.11 22.95
C THR A 486 -12.24 28.62 22.95
N ALA A 487 -12.23 27.98 24.12
CA ALA A 487 -12.01 26.53 24.21
C ALA A 487 -13.06 25.75 23.41
N LEU A 488 -14.30 26.24 23.37
CA LEU A 488 -15.37 25.63 22.58
C LEU A 488 -15.07 25.70 21.07
N ASP A 489 -14.55 26.81 20.58
CA ASP A 489 -14.15 26.94 19.16
C ASP A 489 -12.96 26.03 18.83
N ALA A 490 -11.99 25.92 19.74
CA ALA A 490 -10.87 25.00 19.59
C ALA A 490 -11.34 23.54 19.50
N ILE A 491 -12.21 23.13 20.42
CA ILE A 491 -12.81 21.80 20.44
C ILE A 491 -13.70 21.57 19.21
N ASN A 492 -14.49 22.56 18.78
CA ASN A 492 -15.33 22.45 17.58
C ASN A 492 -14.50 22.27 16.30
N THR A 493 -13.31 22.85 16.23
CA THR A 493 -12.36 22.59 15.13
C THR A 493 -12.02 21.10 15.06
N LEU A 494 -11.65 20.50 16.20
CA LEU A 494 -11.39 19.06 16.29
C LEU A 494 -12.65 18.24 16.02
N ARG A 495 -13.82 18.73 16.43
CA ARG A 495 -15.13 18.08 16.24
C ARG A 495 -15.50 17.93 14.77
N THR A 496 -15.17 18.92 13.94
CA THR A 496 -15.38 18.88 12.49
C THR A 496 -14.52 17.80 11.82
N THR A 497 -13.29 17.60 12.30
CA THR A 497 -12.34 16.63 11.74
C THR A 497 -12.59 15.21 12.20
N TYR A 498 -12.87 15.02 13.50
CA TYR A 498 -12.93 13.69 14.14
C TYR A 498 -14.35 13.21 14.43
N PHE A 499 -15.38 13.98 14.05
CA PHE A 499 -16.80 13.63 14.11
C PHE A 499 -17.23 13.07 15.48
N PHE A 500 -17.18 13.89 16.53
CA PHE A 500 -17.71 13.55 17.84
C PHE A 500 -18.82 14.52 18.28
N ASP A 501 -19.56 14.14 19.30
CA ASP A 501 -20.56 14.96 19.96
C ASP A 501 -20.19 15.25 21.41
N ILE A 502 -20.68 16.37 21.92
CA ILE A 502 -20.48 16.81 23.31
C ILE A 502 -21.85 16.77 23.98
N THR A 503 -21.95 16.03 25.08
CA THR A 503 -23.20 15.85 25.82
C THR A 503 -22.96 15.89 27.32
N SER A 504 -24.02 16.14 28.07
CA SER A 504 -24.07 16.06 29.53
C SER A 504 -25.39 15.42 29.88
N TYR A 505 -25.37 14.28 30.57
CA TYR A 505 -26.59 13.53 30.92
C TYR A 505 -26.59 13.15 32.40
N ALA A 506 -27.63 13.60 33.11
CA ALA A 506 -27.94 13.25 34.51
C ALA A 506 -26.82 13.49 35.55
N SER A 507 -25.73 14.15 35.17
CA SER A 507 -24.54 14.42 35.99
C SER A 507 -23.92 15.76 35.58
N GLU A 508 -22.95 16.25 36.37
CA GLU A 508 -22.09 17.37 35.99
C GLU A 508 -20.98 16.95 35.00
N THR A 509 -20.97 15.69 34.56
CA THR A 509 -19.93 15.15 33.68
C THR A 509 -20.20 15.52 32.22
N ILE A 510 -19.21 16.15 31.60
CA ILE A 510 -19.19 16.44 30.16
C ILE A 510 -18.63 15.22 29.44
N THR A 511 -19.43 14.57 28.61
CA THR A 511 -19.03 13.40 27.83
C THR A 511 -18.81 13.75 26.37
N PHE A 512 -17.67 13.33 25.83
CA PHE A 512 -17.32 13.42 24.42
C PHE A 512 -17.54 12.06 23.77
N VAL A 513 -18.52 11.98 22.86
CA VAL A 513 -19.00 10.74 22.23
C VAL A 513 -18.67 10.74 20.75
N LYS A 514 -17.80 9.83 20.28
CA LYS A 514 -17.56 9.65 18.84
C LYS A 514 -18.87 9.30 18.12
N ARG A 515 -19.15 9.95 16.98
CA ARG A 515 -20.33 9.62 16.17
C ARG A 515 -20.19 8.18 15.66
N GLY A 516 -21.31 7.45 15.66
CA GLY A 516 -21.35 6.00 15.42
C GLY A 516 -21.26 5.13 16.69
N TYR A 517 -20.76 5.64 17.82
CA TYR A 517 -20.60 4.86 19.06
C TYR A 517 -21.78 4.97 20.03
N GLY A 518 -22.80 5.78 19.71
CA GLY A 518 -24.04 5.87 20.46
C GLY A 518 -24.79 4.53 20.53
N ARG A 519 -25.65 4.35 21.54
CA ARG A 519 -26.47 3.13 21.64
C ARG A 519 -27.49 3.13 20.53
N GLU A 520 -27.74 1.95 19.98
CA GLU A 520 -28.79 1.74 18.98
C GLU A 520 -30.07 1.30 19.67
N LEU A 521 -31.16 2.00 19.40
CA LEU A 521 -32.48 1.74 19.96
C LEU A 521 -33.52 1.72 18.85
N THR A 522 -34.52 0.86 18.95
CA THR A 522 -35.66 0.84 18.02
C THR A 522 -36.89 1.36 18.74
N ILE A 523 -37.54 2.37 18.16
CA ILE A 523 -38.78 2.93 18.68
C ILE A 523 -39.87 2.77 17.63
N ASN A 524 -40.99 2.15 18.02
CA ASN A 524 -42.18 2.11 17.19
C ASN A 524 -43.00 3.39 17.40
N SER A 525 -43.70 3.86 16.37
CA SER A 525 -44.54 5.06 16.46
C SER A 525 -45.63 4.97 17.54
N THR A 526 -46.04 3.76 17.93
CA THR A 526 -46.98 3.53 19.04
C THR A 526 -46.41 3.88 20.42
N GLY A 527 -45.08 3.91 20.56
CA GLY A 527 -44.38 4.39 21.77
C GLY A 527 -44.26 5.92 21.85
N CYS A 528 -44.67 6.63 20.79
CA CYS A 528 -44.66 8.09 20.77
C CYS A 528 -46.01 8.67 21.23
N ILE A 529 -45.95 9.78 21.95
CA ILE A 529 -47.12 10.57 22.34
C ILE A 529 -47.60 11.35 21.11
N LYS A 530 -48.87 11.16 20.77
CA LYS A 530 -49.51 11.78 19.60
C LYS A 530 -49.52 13.31 19.73
N LEU A 531 -48.99 14.02 18.73
CA LEU A 531 -48.88 15.50 18.72
C LEU A 531 -50.15 16.17 18.15
N THR A 532 -50.69 15.62 17.06
CA THR A 532 -51.92 16.11 16.39
C THR A 532 -52.80 14.93 15.94
N GLN A 533 -54.01 15.18 15.40
CA GLN A 533 -54.97 14.11 15.06
C GLN A 533 -54.40 13.01 14.13
N ASN A 534 -53.35 13.28 13.35
CA ASN A 534 -52.76 12.33 12.39
C ASN A 534 -51.21 12.24 12.39
N SER A 535 -50.49 12.82 13.35
CA SER A 535 -49.03 12.66 13.40
C SER A 535 -48.46 12.41 14.82
N PHE A 536 -47.47 11.53 14.90
CA PHE A 536 -46.69 11.23 16.10
C PHE A 536 -45.40 12.06 16.20
N PHE A 537 -45.00 12.74 15.12
CA PHE A 537 -43.80 13.57 15.05
C PHE A 537 -43.93 14.75 14.07
N GLU A 538 -43.06 15.74 14.22
CA GLU A 538 -42.89 16.90 13.34
C GLU A 538 -41.63 16.68 12.49
N GLU A 539 -41.78 16.72 11.16
CA GLU A 539 -40.66 16.75 10.21
C GLU A 539 -40.36 18.20 9.84
N VAL A 540 -39.13 18.64 10.07
CA VAL A 540 -38.64 19.95 9.62
C VAL A 540 -37.56 19.72 8.57
N GLU A 541 -37.88 20.02 7.31
CA GLU A 541 -36.93 19.92 6.20
C GLU A 541 -35.89 21.06 6.29
N ILE A 542 -34.63 20.71 6.08
CA ILE A 542 -33.53 21.67 6.05
C ILE A 542 -33.54 22.35 4.67
N PRO A 543 -33.60 23.69 4.60
CA PRO A 543 -33.68 24.42 3.33
C PRO A 543 -32.58 24.02 2.36
N SER A 544 -32.91 23.86 1.07
CA SER A 544 -31.94 23.49 0.03
C SER A 544 -30.75 24.45 -0.09
N ILE A 545 -30.93 25.72 0.29
CA ILE A 545 -29.85 26.72 0.34
C ILE A 545 -28.86 26.47 1.49
N SER A 546 -29.28 25.77 2.55
CA SER A 546 -28.42 25.41 3.67
C SER A 546 -27.69 24.07 3.46
N LYS A 547 -28.03 23.34 2.39
CA LYS A 547 -27.34 22.10 2.03
C LYS A 547 -25.95 22.45 1.48
N LEU A 548 -25.00 21.54 1.69
CA LEU A 548 -23.62 21.69 1.25
C LEU A 548 -23.35 20.75 0.07
N GLY A 549 -22.79 21.28 -1.02
CA GLY A 549 -22.35 20.46 -2.17
C GLY A 549 -20.86 20.58 -2.47
N LYS A 550 -20.19 21.57 -1.89
CA LYS A 550 -18.79 21.91 -2.12
C LYS A 550 -18.11 22.36 -0.84
N ILE A 551 -16.86 21.98 -0.66
CA ILE A 551 -16.05 22.41 0.48
C ILE A 551 -14.62 22.75 0.02
N ASP A 552 -14.10 23.88 0.48
CA ASP A 552 -12.66 24.14 0.54
C ASP A 552 -12.18 23.76 1.94
N LEU A 553 -11.21 22.86 2.01
CA LEU A 553 -10.54 22.49 3.25
C LEU A 553 -9.12 23.03 3.23
N TYR A 554 -8.77 23.83 4.22
CA TYR A 554 -7.39 24.28 4.45
C TYR A 554 -6.82 23.51 5.63
N TYR A 555 -5.62 22.96 5.48
CA TYR A 555 -4.96 22.10 6.48
C TYR A 555 -3.44 22.28 6.46
N ILE A 556 -2.75 21.68 7.43
CA ILE A 556 -1.29 21.66 7.47
C ILE A 556 -0.84 20.30 6.95
N ASP A 557 -0.06 20.26 5.86
CA ASP A 557 0.40 19.00 5.28
C ASP A 557 1.71 18.56 5.93
N GLN A 558 1.67 17.43 6.65
CA GLN A 558 2.87 16.84 7.28
C GLN A 558 3.98 16.54 6.26
N ASN A 559 3.60 16.18 5.04
CA ASN A 559 4.53 15.67 4.04
C ASN A 559 5.19 16.78 3.22
N ASP A 560 4.56 17.94 3.15
CA ASP A 560 5.13 19.15 2.57
C ASP A 560 5.73 20.04 3.67
N ASN A 561 6.55 19.46 4.53
CA ASN A 561 7.29 20.18 5.58
C ASN A 561 6.38 21.06 6.48
N TYR A 562 5.17 20.58 6.79
CA TYR A 562 4.18 21.31 7.60
C TYR A 562 3.74 22.66 7.00
N ASN A 563 3.77 22.79 5.67
CA ASN A 563 3.18 23.94 4.97
C ASN A 563 1.64 23.89 5.01
N SER A 564 1.02 25.07 4.87
CA SER A 564 -0.43 25.16 4.69
C SER A 564 -0.81 24.73 3.28
N HIS A 565 -1.72 23.76 3.18
CA HIS A 565 -2.23 23.23 1.92
C HIS A 565 -3.76 23.38 1.85
N TYR A 566 -4.35 23.20 0.66
CA TYR A 566 -5.79 23.26 0.46
C TYR A 566 -6.30 22.11 -0.41
N LYS A 567 -7.51 21.63 -0.13
CA LYS A 567 -8.21 20.62 -0.93
C LYS A 567 -9.62 21.10 -1.25
N TYR A 568 -9.97 21.07 -2.54
CA TYR A 568 -11.33 21.31 -3.00
C TYR A 568 -12.05 19.98 -3.21
N ILE A 569 -13.25 19.84 -2.65
CA ILE A 569 -14.08 18.64 -2.80
C ILE A 569 -15.45 19.07 -3.26
N ASN A 570 -15.95 18.37 -4.29
CA ASN A 570 -17.23 18.64 -4.94
C ASN A 570 -18.03 17.36 -5.07
N ASN A 571 -19.34 17.44 -4.86
CA ASN A 571 -20.26 16.41 -5.28
C ASN A 571 -20.85 16.77 -6.65
N GLU A 572 -20.45 16.04 -7.69
CA GLU A 572 -20.85 16.32 -9.08
C GLU A 572 -22.37 16.39 -9.25
N SER A 573 -23.11 15.50 -8.58
CA SER A 573 -24.58 15.46 -8.62
C SER A 573 -25.27 16.67 -7.97
N ARG A 574 -24.55 17.46 -7.15
CA ARG A 574 -25.06 18.62 -6.40
C ARG A 574 -24.18 19.86 -6.57
N SER A 575 -23.52 19.99 -7.71
CA SER A 575 -22.61 21.10 -8.05
C SER A 575 -23.26 22.50 -8.01
N TYR A 576 -24.59 22.59 -7.99
CA TYR A 576 -25.34 23.86 -7.91
C TYR A 576 -25.62 24.33 -6.48
N VAL A 577 -25.22 23.56 -5.46
CA VAL A 577 -25.47 23.82 -4.04
C VAL A 577 -24.36 24.69 -3.43
N ASN A 578 -24.62 25.29 -2.26
CA ASN A 578 -23.70 26.19 -1.57
C ASN A 578 -22.33 25.56 -1.26
N LYS A 579 -21.34 26.47 -1.21
CA LYS A 579 -19.93 26.18 -0.92
C LYS A 579 -19.59 26.65 0.49
N ALA A 580 -18.85 25.83 1.25
CA ALA A 580 -18.26 26.23 2.52
C ALA A 580 -16.72 26.24 2.44
N SER A 581 -16.10 27.03 3.30
CA SER A 581 -14.64 27.00 3.52
C SER A 581 -14.39 26.67 4.98
N VAL A 582 -13.57 25.64 5.21
CA VAL A 582 -13.24 25.12 6.54
C VAL A 582 -11.73 25.18 6.74
N ASN A 583 -11.31 25.90 7.77
CA ASN A 583 -9.92 26.00 8.17
C ASN A 583 -9.64 25.03 9.30
N LEU A 584 -8.82 24.02 9.05
CA LEU A 584 -8.39 23.02 10.00
C LEU A 584 -6.89 23.25 10.28
N PRO A 585 -6.51 24.00 11.32
CA PRO A 585 -5.11 24.12 11.74
C PRO A 585 -4.62 22.82 12.41
N ILE A 586 -4.84 21.69 11.74
CA ILE A 586 -4.54 20.33 12.14
C ILE A 586 -3.58 19.78 11.07
N VAL A 587 -2.54 19.11 11.54
CA VAL A 587 -1.60 18.39 10.68
C VAL A 587 -2.27 17.11 10.20
N MET A 588 -2.40 16.97 8.88
CA MET A 588 -2.96 15.80 8.23
C MET A 588 -2.42 15.67 6.80
N THR A 589 -2.58 14.50 6.21
CA THR A 589 -2.25 14.23 4.83
C THR A 589 -3.35 14.72 3.87
N ASP A 590 -3.00 14.91 2.60
CA ASP A 590 -3.98 15.26 1.56
C ASP A 590 -5.11 14.23 1.39
N PHE A 591 -4.78 12.95 1.55
CA PHE A 591 -5.75 11.87 1.53
C PHE A 591 -6.74 11.92 2.70
N GLU A 592 -6.27 12.24 3.91
CA GLU A 592 -7.12 12.47 5.07
C GLU A 592 -8.05 13.66 4.83
N ALA A 593 -7.51 14.79 4.35
CA ALA A 593 -8.30 15.96 4.02
C ALA A 593 -9.41 15.64 2.99
N GLN A 594 -9.10 14.85 1.96
CA GLN A 594 -10.08 14.39 0.97
C GLN A 594 -11.18 13.52 1.59
N LYS A 595 -10.80 12.54 2.42
CA LYS A 595 -11.77 11.66 3.10
C LYS A 595 -12.67 12.43 4.07
N ILE A 596 -12.08 13.30 4.90
CA ILE A 596 -12.82 14.13 5.86
C ILE A 596 -13.83 14.99 5.11
N GLY A 597 -13.41 15.69 4.06
CA GLY A 597 -14.33 16.55 3.34
C GLY A 597 -15.39 15.80 2.54
N LYS A 598 -15.08 14.62 2.00
CA LYS A 598 -16.08 13.75 1.38
C LYS A 598 -17.14 13.33 2.40
N LEU A 599 -16.72 12.90 3.59
CA LEU A 599 -17.66 12.55 4.66
C LEU A 599 -18.48 13.75 5.14
N ILE A 600 -17.90 14.96 5.22
CA ILE A 600 -18.67 16.17 5.56
C ILE A 600 -19.78 16.40 4.53
N ILE A 601 -19.49 16.26 3.24
CA ILE A 601 -20.49 16.43 2.17
C ILE A 601 -21.53 15.30 2.20
N ASP A 602 -21.10 14.05 2.40
CA ASP A 602 -22.00 12.89 2.43
C ASP A 602 -22.95 12.97 3.62
N ASN A 603 -22.46 13.36 4.81
CA ASN A 603 -23.30 13.62 5.97
C ASN A 603 -24.26 14.78 5.73
N ALA A 604 -23.78 15.91 5.19
CA ALA A 604 -24.65 17.03 4.83
C ALA A 604 -25.69 16.67 3.75
N ALA A 605 -25.44 15.62 2.95
CA ALA A 605 -26.35 15.16 1.92
C ALA A 605 -27.52 14.34 2.46
N ILE A 606 -27.32 13.63 3.58
CA ILE A 606 -28.34 12.81 4.27
C ILE A 606 -28.99 13.52 5.46
N GLU A 607 -28.28 14.45 6.11
CA GLU A 607 -28.78 15.31 7.20
C GLU A 607 -29.75 16.38 6.63
N ASP A 608 -30.84 15.94 5.99
CA ASP A 608 -31.77 16.79 5.25
C ASP A 608 -33.05 17.14 6.02
N ARG A 609 -33.32 16.45 7.13
CA ARG A 609 -34.52 16.61 7.95
C ARG A 609 -34.19 16.49 9.44
N LEU A 610 -34.90 17.29 10.23
CA LEU A 610 -35.00 17.13 11.68
C LEU A 610 -36.35 16.48 12.01
N ILE A 611 -36.31 15.46 12.86
CA ILE A 611 -37.50 14.77 13.36
C ILE A 611 -37.67 15.12 14.83
N LYS A 612 -38.78 15.76 15.18
CA LYS A 612 -39.15 16.05 16.57
C LYS A 612 -40.31 15.18 17.00
N PHE A 613 -40.15 14.44 18.08
CA PHE A 613 -41.19 13.55 18.60
C PHE A 613 -41.21 13.58 20.12
N THR A 614 -42.32 13.14 20.71
CA THR A 614 -42.47 13.11 22.17
C THR A 614 -42.68 11.68 22.64
N ILE A 615 -42.02 11.26 23.70
CA ILE A 615 -42.19 9.93 24.31
C ILE A 615 -42.50 10.03 25.80
N SER A 616 -43.00 8.94 26.38
CA SER A 616 -43.17 8.76 27.83
C SER A 616 -41.80 8.73 28.52
N SER A 617 -41.66 9.42 29.65
CA SER A 617 -40.43 9.37 30.46
C SER A 617 -40.27 8.09 31.29
N ILE A 618 -41.25 7.17 31.25
CA ILE A 618 -41.33 5.98 32.11
C ILE A 618 -40.68 4.75 31.46
N ASP A 619 -40.63 4.70 30.12
CA ASP A 619 -40.37 3.45 29.40
C ASP A 619 -38.97 3.35 28.76
N ILE A 620 -38.28 4.48 28.52
CA ILE A 620 -36.98 4.50 27.80
C ILE A 620 -36.06 5.61 28.32
N THR A 621 -34.87 5.24 28.83
CA THR A 621 -33.76 6.16 29.11
C THR A 621 -32.98 6.45 27.83
N ILE A 622 -33.53 7.32 26.98
CA ILE A 622 -32.81 7.89 25.84
C ILE A 622 -31.86 9.01 26.31
N LYS A 623 -30.74 9.17 25.62
CA LYS A 623 -29.82 10.29 25.79
C LYS A 623 -29.46 10.91 24.44
N PRO A 624 -29.00 12.18 24.41
CA PRO A 624 -28.35 12.72 23.22
C PRO A 624 -27.21 11.80 22.76
N CYS A 625 -26.92 11.79 21.46
CA CYS A 625 -25.97 10.93 20.76
C CYS A 625 -26.39 9.47 20.55
N ASP A 626 -27.50 8.98 21.14
CA ASP A 626 -28.05 7.67 20.79
C ASP A 626 -28.57 7.67 19.33
N PHE A 627 -28.49 6.51 18.68
CA PHE A 627 -29.04 6.26 17.34
C PHE A 627 -30.38 5.55 17.46
N ILE A 628 -31.42 6.09 16.83
CA ILE A 628 -32.78 5.56 16.90
C ILE A 628 -33.27 5.19 15.51
N THR A 629 -33.72 3.94 15.40
CA THR A 629 -34.51 3.48 14.25
C THR A 629 -35.98 3.69 14.56
N LEU A 630 -36.62 4.63 13.86
CA LEU A 630 -38.03 4.97 14.01
C LEU A 630 -38.84 4.42 12.84
N HIS A 631 -39.87 3.63 13.13
CA HIS A 631 -40.79 3.09 12.12
C HIS A 631 -42.13 3.87 12.11
N HIS A 632 -42.52 4.40 10.95
CA HIS A 632 -43.81 5.08 10.75
C HIS A 632 -44.29 5.03 9.29
N ASN A 633 -45.57 4.69 9.08
CA ASN A 633 -46.22 4.63 7.74
C ASN A 633 -45.37 3.88 6.70
N GLU A 634 -44.92 2.66 7.02
CA GLU A 634 -44.06 1.79 6.19
C GLU A 634 -42.65 2.35 5.89
N LYS A 635 -42.28 3.51 6.45
CA LYS A 635 -40.94 4.09 6.34
C LYS A 635 -40.12 3.85 7.61
N GLN A 636 -38.82 3.69 7.42
CA GLN A 636 -37.83 3.59 8.48
C GLN A 636 -36.94 4.83 8.44
N TYR A 637 -36.79 5.51 9.57
CA TYR A 637 -35.92 6.66 9.74
C TYR A 637 -34.79 6.28 10.69
N SER A 638 -33.55 6.47 10.24
CA SER A 638 -32.35 6.35 11.09
C SER A 638 -31.98 7.74 11.61
N LEU A 639 -32.03 7.92 12.94
CA LEU A 639 -31.91 9.22 13.59
C LEU A 639 -30.75 9.23 14.58
N ARG A 640 -29.89 10.24 14.52
CA ARG A 640 -28.99 10.57 15.63
C ARG A 640 -29.65 11.63 16.52
N LEU A 641 -29.76 11.35 17.82
CA LEU A 641 -30.38 12.27 18.76
C LEU A 641 -29.46 13.47 19.05
N ILE A 642 -29.98 14.68 18.80
CA ILE A 642 -29.23 15.93 19.04
C ILE A 642 -29.69 16.67 20.29
N ASN A 643 -30.96 16.48 20.70
CA ASN A 643 -31.50 17.14 21.88
C ASN A 643 -32.61 16.30 22.54
N VAL A 644 -32.63 16.28 23.87
CA VAL A 644 -33.65 15.62 24.69
C VAL A 644 -34.03 16.57 25.83
N VAL A 645 -35.28 17.03 25.85
CA VAL A 645 -35.80 17.97 26.84
C VAL A 645 -36.85 17.27 27.70
N PHE A 646 -36.68 17.37 29.02
CA PHE A 646 -37.64 16.86 29.99
C PHE A 646 -38.73 17.90 30.28
N GLN A 647 -40.00 17.52 30.09
CA GLN A 647 -41.14 18.39 30.39
C GLN A 647 -42.29 17.58 31.03
N GLY A 648 -42.37 17.59 32.36
CA GLY A 648 -43.38 16.82 33.10
C GLY A 648 -43.09 15.32 33.06
N LEU A 649 -44.02 14.49 32.57
CA LEU A 649 -43.82 13.04 32.35
C LEU A 649 -43.50 12.71 30.88
N LYS A 650 -43.00 13.71 30.14
CA LYS A 650 -42.75 13.62 28.71
C LYS A 650 -41.30 13.99 28.40
N LEU A 651 -40.74 13.29 27.42
CA LEU A 651 -39.46 13.63 26.81
C LEU A 651 -39.73 14.16 25.40
N ILE A 652 -39.31 15.39 25.14
CA ILE A 652 -39.32 15.99 23.80
C ILE A 652 -37.95 15.72 23.17
N VAL A 653 -37.96 14.97 22.08
CA VAL A 653 -36.76 14.45 21.43
C VAL A 653 -36.62 15.10 20.07
N THR A 654 -35.42 15.58 19.77
CA THR A 654 -35.05 16.05 18.43
C THR A 654 -33.91 15.18 17.90
N GLY A 655 -34.15 14.54 16.76
CA GLY A 655 -33.14 13.78 16.02
C GLY A 655 -32.91 14.39 14.64
N ILE A 656 -31.73 14.14 14.09
CA ILE A 656 -31.37 14.43 12.70
C ILE A 656 -31.22 13.11 11.95
N ILE A 657 -31.60 13.09 10.67
CA ILE A 657 -31.35 11.92 9.81
C ILE A 657 -29.84 11.72 9.70
N ASP A 658 -29.36 10.53 10.03
CA ASP A 658 -27.94 10.22 10.01
C ASP A 658 -27.74 8.71 9.80
N ASP A 659 -26.63 8.33 9.19
CA ASP A 659 -26.23 6.94 9.02
C ASP A 659 -25.00 6.65 9.88
N ARG A 660 -25.22 5.78 10.86
CA ARG A 660 -24.20 5.30 11.78
C ARG A 660 -22.99 4.69 11.04
N ASN A 661 -23.23 4.05 9.89
CA ASN A 661 -22.20 3.33 9.14
C ASN A 661 -21.17 4.24 8.47
N ASN A 662 -21.54 5.49 8.16
CA ASN A 662 -20.64 6.46 7.54
C ASN A 662 -19.40 6.75 8.41
N TYR A 663 -19.53 6.61 9.73
CA TYR A 663 -18.45 6.89 10.68
C TYR A 663 -17.51 5.70 10.91
N PHE A 664 -17.87 4.50 10.46
CA PHE A 664 -17.01 3.30 10.50
C PHE A 664 -16.21 3.10 9.20
N LEU A 665 -16.60 3.78 8.11
CA LEU A 665 -15.96 3.74 6.79
C LEU A 665 -14.83 4.75 6.62
N ILE A 666 -14.36 5.38 7.70
CA ILE A 666 -13.13 6.17 7.67
C ILE A 666 -12.01 5.26 8.19
N PRO A 667 -11.21 4.64 7.31
CA PRO A 667 -9.98 3.99 7.74
C PRO A 667 -9.15 4.96 8.57
N HIS A 668 -8.57 4.48 9.67
CA HIS A 668 -7.48 5.13 10.39
C HIS A 668 -6.17 5.18 9.56
N ALA A 669 -6.27 4.98 8.25
CA ALA A 669 -5.17 4.91 7.31
C ALA A 669 -4.61 6.32 7.06
N LYS A 670 -3.66 6.69 7.91
CA LYS A 670 -2.57 7.57 7.56
C LYS A 670 -1.70 6.90 6.50
N ASN A 671 -1.21 7.74 5.60
CA ASN A 671 -0.06 7.48 4.73
C ASN A 671 -0.28 6.44 3.63
N LYS A 672 -1.16 6.75 2.68
CA LYS A 672 -0.65 6.69 1.30
C LYS A 672 -0.07 8.05 1.00
N LEU A 673 1.25 8.13 1.12
CA LEU A 673 1.95 9.20 0.50
C LEU A 673 1.82 9.01 -1.00
N ASN A 674 0.99 9.85 -1.62
CA ASN A 674 1.42 10.42 -2.89
C ASN A 674 2.49 11.48 -2.56
N ILE A 675 3.61 11.05 -1.96
CA ILE A 675 4.87 11.63 -2.41
C ILE A 675 4.89 11.05 -3.82
N ILE A 676 4.32 11.79 -4.77
CA ILE A 676 4.95 11.80 -6.07
C ILE A 676 6.36 12.17 -5.66
N PRO A 677 7.35 11.29 -5.82
CA PRO A 677 8.71 11.77 -5.78
C PRO A 677 8.70 12.98 -6.73
N ALA A 678 9.69 13.86 -6.65
CA ALA A 678 10.16 14.31 -7.94
C ALA A 678 10.58 13.01 -8.65
N ASN A 679 9.63 12.32 -9.30
CA ASN A 679 9.93 11.41 -10.36
C ASN A 679 10.75 12.37 -11.21
N LYS A 680 12.06 12.13 -11.25
CA LYS A 680 12.62 11.90 -12.56
C LYS A 680 11.63 10.91 -13.18
N MET A 681 10.58 11.44 -13.82
CA MET A 681 9.97 10.76 -14.93
C MET A 681 11.20 10.40 -15.73
N GLU A 682 11.53 9.10 -15.79
CA GLU A 682 12.59 8.67 -16.67
C GLU A 682 12.29 9.36 -17.99
N ASP A 683 13.24 10.18 -18.44
CA ASP A 683 13.12 10.89 -19.70
C ASP A 683 12.67 9.84 -20.72
N ARG A 684 11.45 9.99 -21.23
CA ARG A 684 10.83 8.98 -22.10
C ARG A 684 10.48 9.62 -23.42
N LEU A 685 11.04 9.06 -24.48
CA LEU A 685 10.88 9.50 -25.85
C LEU A 685 9.99 8.50 -26.61
N VAL A 686 8.88 8.97 -27.16
CA VAL A 686 8.00 8.18 -28.03
C VAL A 686 7.99 8.82 -29.42
N VAL A 687 8.17 8.01 -30.46
CA VAL A 687 8.24 8.47 -31.85
C VAL A 687 7.26 7.65 -32.70
N HIS A 688 6.38 8.33 -33.43
CA HIS A 688 5.40 7.70 -34.34
C HIS A 688 5.44 8.34 -35.73
N ASN A 689 5.17 7.54 -36.77
CA ASN A 689 4.96 8.06 -38.13
C ASN A 689 3.61 8.78 -38.19
N ILE A 690 3.60 10.00 -38.71
CA ILE A 690 2.36 10.74 -38.98
C ILE A 690 1.96 10.47 -40.43
N PRO A 691 0.82 9.81 -40.67
CA PRO A 691 0.19 9.91 -41.98
C PRO A 691 -0.31 11.34 -42.21
N HIS A 692 -0.22 11.87 -43.43
CA HIS A 692 -0.60 13.22 -43.83
C HIS A 692 -1.88 13.76 -43.14
N LEU A 693 -1.73 14.54 -42.05
CA LEU A 693 -2.87 15.10 -41.29
C LEU A 693 -3.39 16.43 -41.86
N SER A 694 -2.75 17.01 -42.88
CA SER A 694 -3.24 18.22 -43.57
C SER A 694 -2.75 18.28 -45.02
N GLU A 695 -3.52 18.96 -45.88
CA GLU A 695 -3.19 19.20 -47.30
C GLU A 695 -1.88 19.99 -47.51
N ASN A 696 -1.25 20.52 -46.44
CA ASN A 696 -0.11 21.42 -46.51
C ASN A 696 1.27 20.79 -46.21
N ILE A 697 1.35 19.49 -45.85
CA ILE A 697 2.62 18.86 -45.43
C ILE A 697 3.05 17.78 -46.43
N ASN A 698 3.55 18.13 -47.62
CA ASN A 698 3.96 17.18 -48.70
C ASN A 698 5.21 16.30 -48.41
N LEU A 699 5.58 16.08 -47.14
CA LEU A 699 6.82 15.39 -46.76
C LEU A 699 6.56 14.45 -45.56
N PRO A 700 7.21 13.27 -45.52
CA PRO A 700 7.04 12.32 -44.42
C PRO A 700 7.41 12.97 -43.09
N SER A 701 6.57 12.81 -42.07
CA SER A 701 6.76 13.48 -40.77
C SER A 701 6.62 12.48 -39.63
N VAL A 702 7.34 12.71 -38.54
CA VAL A 702 7.21 11.95 -37.29
C VAL A 702 6.68 12.85 -36.19
N VAL A 703 5.81 12.30 -35.33
CA VAL A 703 5.51 12.93 -34.05
C VAL A 703 6.55 12.46 -33.05
N ILE A 704 7.03 13.40 -32.23
CA ILE A 704 7.91 13.12 -31.11
C ILE A 704 7.26 13.63 -29.84
N TYR A 705 7.17 12.74 -28.86
CA TYR A 705 6.69 13.04 -27.52
C TYR A 705 7.80 12.82 -26.53
N PHE A 706 7.98 13.78 -25.65
CA PHE A 706 8.99 13.72 -24.60
C PHE A 706 8.35 13.94 -23.24
N GLN A 707 8.38 12.90 -22.42
CA GLN A 707 7.98 12.96 -21.03
C GLN A 707 9.23 13.18 -20.19
N GLY A 708 9.45 14.42 -19.79
CA GLY A 708 10.56 14.85 -18.94
C GLY A 708 10.18 16.12 -18.17
N ASN A 709 11.04 16.58 -17.27
CA ASN A 709 10.74 17.74 -16.42
C ASN A 709 11.20 19.09 -17.01
N GLN A 710 12.04 19.07 -18.05
CA GLN A 710 12.61 20.25 -18.70
C GLN A 710 12.75 20.03 -20.20
N SER A 711 12.85 21.11 -20.97
CA SER A 711 13.18 21.02 -22.40
C SER A 711 14.53 20.35 -22.62
N SER A 712 14.61 19.42 -23.56
CA SER A 712 15.85 18.68 -23.84
C SER A 712 16.15 18.68 -25.33
N THR A 713 17.43 18.48 -25.67
CA THR A 713 17.87 18.49 -27.07
C THR A 713 17.66 17.11 -27.67
N LEU A 714 16.86 17.06 -28.72
CA LEU A 714 16.67 15.89 -29.55
C LEU A 714 17.87 15.74 -30.50
N TYR A 715 18.46 14.56 -30.48
CA TYR A 715 19.45 14.11 -31.43
C TYR A 715 18.86 13.01 -32.31
N ALA A 716 19.35 12.89 -33.53
CA ALA A 716 19.05 11.78 -34.41
C ALA A 716 20.34 11.22 -35.03
N LYS A 717 20.35 9.93 -35.32
CA LYS A 717 21.39 9.28 -36.12
C LYS A 717 20.75 8.26 -37.05
N PHE A 718 21.45 7.96 -38.14
CA PHE A 718 21.14 6.79 -38.95
C PHE A 718 21.65 5.53 -38.26
N ALA A 719 20.93 4.41 -38.35
CA ALA A 719 21.36 3.14 -37.74
C ALA A 719 22.78 2.70 -38.18
N GLN A 720 23.23 3.13 -39.37
CA GLN A 720 24.56 2.82 -39.93
C GLN A 720 25.65 3.84 -39.55
N ASN A 721 25.33 4.92 -38.82
CA ASN A 721 26.26 5.97 -38.44
C ASN A 721 26.39 6.06 -36.91
N ASN A 722 27.60 6.31 -36.40
CA ASN A 722 27.86 6.38 -34.96
C ASN A 722 27.68 7.78 -34.36
N ASP A 723 27.65 8.81 -35.21
CA ASP A 723 27.60 10.20 -34.76
C ASP A 723 26.17 10.73 -34.64
N TRP A 724 25.83 11.24 -33.44
CA TRP A 724 24.55 11.89 -33.16
C TRP A 724 24.53 13.32 -33.69
N SER A 725 23.54 13.64 -34.51
CA SER A 725 23.30 15.00 -35.01
C SER A 725 22.18 15.67 -34.24
N ARG A 726 22.40 16.92 -33.80
CA ARG A 726 21.36 17.71 -33.14
C ARG A 726 20.24 18.05 -34.13
N VAL A 727 18.99 17.75 -33.77
CA VAL A 727 17.80 18.05 -34.57
C VAL A 727 17.16 19.36 -34.10
N LYS A 728 16.63 19.37 -32.87
CA LYS A 728 15.91 20.51 -32.28
C LYS A 728 15.88 20.36 -30.75
N THR A 729 15.56 21.42 -30.03
CA THR A 729 15.15 21.34 -28.62
C THR A 729 13.64 21.10 -28.56
N ILE A 730 13.23 20.02 -27.90
CA ILE A 730 11.82 19.62 -27.72
C ILE A 730 11.36 19.97 -26.32
N GLN A 731 10.08 20.35 -26.20
CA GLN A 731 9.46 20.72 -24.92
C GLN A 731 8.83 19.47 -24.28
N PRO A 732 8.84 19.36 -22.94
CA PRO A 732 8.19 18.23 -22.28
C PRO A 732 6.67 18.32 -22.38
N SER A 733 5.99 17.18 -22.61
CA SER A 733 4.52 17.06 -22.63
C SER A 733 4.00 16.06 -21.58
N PRO A 734 4.11 16.39 -20.28
CA PRO A 734 3.76 15.44 -19.20
C PRO A 734 2.26 15.08 -19.13
N HIS A 735 1.40 15.71 -19.92
CA HIS A 735 -0.07 15.55 -19.90
C HIS A 735 -0.62 14.83 -21.15
N SER A 736 0.23 14.24 -22.00
CA SER A 736 -0.16 13.74 -23.33
C SER A 736 0.03 12.23 -23.53
N ILE A 737 0.61 11.52 -22.56
CA ILE A 737 0.89 10.07 -22.61
C ILE A 737 0.06 9.36 -21.54
N ALA A 738 -0.63 8.29 -21.94
CA ALA A 738 -1.48 7.45 -21.12
C ALA A 738 -1.29 5.96 -21.48
N TYR A 739 -1.95 5.07 -20.75
CA TYR A 739 -1.95 3.62 -21.01
C TYR A 739 -3.36 3.10 -21.20
N ILE A 740 -3.58 2.24 -22.18
CA ILE A 740 -4.85 1.55 -22.38
C ILE A 740 -5.02 0.52 -21.26
N THR A 741 -6.00 0.72 -20.38
CA THR A 741 -6.34 -0.23 -19.30
C THR A 741 -7.45 -1.18 -19.69
N HIS A 742 -8.30 -0.77 -20.64
CA HIS A 742 -9.34 -1.60 -21.22
C HIS A 742 -9.67 -1.13 -22.63
N PHE A 743 -9.99 -2.08 -23.49
CA PHE A 743 -10.51 -1.80 -24.82
C PHE A 743 -11.69 -2.71 -25.11
N HIS A 744 -12.82 -2.11 -25.48
CA HIS A 744 -14.00 -2.81 -25.94
C HIS A 744 -14.20 -2.52 -27.42
N GLN A 745 -14.20 -3.57 -28.25
CA GLN A 745 -14.45 -3.47 -29.69
C GLN A 745 -15.81 -4.08 -30.05
N SER A 746 -16.64 -3.31 -30.76
CA SER A 746 -17.90 -3.83 -31.31
C SER A 746 -17.65 -4.79 -32.48
N GLN A 747 -18.48 -5.83 -32.60
CA GLN A 747 -18.49 -6.73 -33.76
C GLN A 747 -18.94 -6.03 -35.06
N ASN A 748 -19.61 -4.89 -34.95
CA ASN A 748 -20.07 -4.07 -36.07
C ASN A 748 -19.15 -2.85 -36.34
N SER A 749 -17.96 -2.79 -35.73
CA SER A 749 -17.04 -1.68 -35.92
C SER A 749 -16.63 -1.59 -37.39
N SER A 750 -17.10 -0.55 -38.08
CA SER A 750 -16.73 -0.27 -39.47
C SER A 750 -15.67 0.81 -39.50
N ILE A 751 -14.53 0.55 -40.14
CA ILE A 751 -13.49 1.57 -40.40
C ILE A 751 -14.01 2.76 -41.23
N PHE A 752 -15.18 2.59 -41.86
CA PHE A 752 -15.81 3.57 -42.72
C PHE A 752 -16.88 4.43 -42.02
N LEU A 753 -17.30 4.07 -40.80
CA LEU A 753 -18.33 4.78 -40.03
C LEU A 753 -17.78 5.33 -38.71
N ILE A 754 -18.55 6.20 -38.05
CA ILE A 754 -18.28 6.55 -36.66
C ILE A 754 -18.61 5.34 -35.80
N ASP A 755 -17.65 4.92 -35.00
CA ASP A 755 -17.76 3.83 -34.05
C ASP A 755 -18.26 4.39 -32.71
N GLU A 756 -19.58 4.32 -32.55
CA GLU A 756 -20.27 4.79 -31.34
C GLU A 756 -20.29 3.73 -30.22
N GLU A 757 -19.95 2.48 -30.53
CA GLU A 757 -20.06 1.33 -29.63
C GLU A 757 -18.70 0.92 -29.02
N SER A 758 -17.60 1.03 -29.77
CA SER A 758 -16.27 0.77 -29.24
C SER A 758 -15.79 1.93 -28.36
N HIS A 759 -15.06 1.59 -27.30
CA HIS A 759 -14.51 2.56 -26.37
C HIS A 759 -13.22 2.07 -25.73
N LEU A 760 -12.41 3.02 -25.26
CA LEU A 760 -11.15 2.78 -24.59
C LEU A 760 -11.24 3.33 -23.16
N LEU A 761 -10.72 2.58 -22.20
CA LEU A 761 -10.32 3.14 -20.90
C LEU A 761 -8.82 3.34 -20.93
N ILE A 762 -8.40 4.55 -20.55
CA ILE A 762 -6.99 4.91 -20.44
C ILE A 762 -6.68 5.35 -19.02
N GLN A 763 -5.48 5.03 -18.54
CA GLN A 763 -4.96 5.53 -17.29
C GLN A 763 -3.86 6.56 -17.55
N ALA A 764 -3.96 7.73 -16.93
CA ALA A 764 -3.08 8.87 -17.14
C ALA A 764 -2.95 9.74 -15.88
N ASP A 765 -1.72 10.09 -15.53
CA ASP A 765 -1.43 11.01 -14.44
C ASP A 765 -1.60 12.46 -14.93
N ASN A 766 -2.44 13.26 -14.26
CA ASN A 766 -2.69 14.67 -14.58
C ASN A 766 -3.14 14.93 -16.04
N PHE A 767 -3.99 14.10 -16.62
CA PHE A 767 -4.49 14.35 -17.98
C PHE A 767 -5.61 15.41 -17.97
N THR A 768 -5.39 16.58 -18.59
CA THR A 768 -6.41 17.64 -18.72
C THR A 768 -7.05 17.62 -20.10
N PRO A 769 -8.21 16.97 -20.29
CA PRO A 769 -8.92 17.03 -21.56
C PRO A 769 -9.47 18.45 -21.79
N SER A 770 -9.14 19.07 -22.93
CA SER A 770 -9.82 20.30 -23.38
C SER A 770 -11.32 20.04 -23.57
N SER A 771 -12.20 20.93 -23.15
CA SER A 771 -13.66 20.69 -23.13
C SER A 771 -14.39 21.09 -24.41
N ASP A 772 -13.71 21.12 -25.56
CA ASP A 772 -14.31 21.53 -26.83
C ASP A 772 -14.94 20.33 -27.55
N ASN A 773 -16.15 20.52 -28.10
CA ASN A 773 -16.94 19.52 -28.85
C ASN A 773 -16.34 19.17 -30.24
N GLU A 774 -15.04 19.37 -30.40
CA GLU A 774 -14.23 19.21 -31.60
C GLU A 774 -13.68 17.78 -31.71
N TRP A 775 -13.39 17.32 -32.92
CA TRP A 775 -12.68 16.05 -33.13
C TRP A 775 -11.23 16.18 -32.65
N LYS A 776 -10.77 15.17 -31.89
CA LYS A 776 -9.39 15.04 -31.42
C LYS A 776 -8.75 13.80 -32.02
N PHE A 777 -7.44 13.84 -32.19
CA PHE A 777 -6.66 12.72 -32.71
C PHE A 777 -5.66 12.21 -31.68
N ALA A 778 -5.52 10.90 -31.60
CA ALA A 778 -4.57 10.22 -30.75
C ALA A 778 -4.04 8.95 -31.41
N PHE A 779 -2.86 8.52 -30.98
CA PHE A 779 -2.37 7.17 -31.23
C PHE A 779 -2.80 6.26 -30.08
N ALA A 780 -3.53 5.19 -30.38
CA ALA A 780 -3.75 4.07 -29.48
C ALA A 780 -2.85 2.92 -29.93
N GLY A 781 -1.77 2.64 -29.20
CA GLY A 781 -0.69 1.78 -29.65
C GLY A 781 -0.06 2.33 -30.95
N GLN A 782 -0.33 1.66 -32.07
CA GLN A 782 0.08 2.12 -33.41
C GLN A 782 -1.11 2.53 -34.30
N GLU A 783 -2.35 2.47 -33.78
CA GLU A 783 -3.53 2.92 -34.49
C GLU A 783 -3.69 4.43 -34.35
N LEU A 784 -3.89 5.12 -35.47
CA LEU A 784 -4.34 6.50 -35.45
C LEU A 784 -5.86 6.53 -35.33
N ILE A 785 -6.36 7.06 -34.21
CA ILE A 785 -7.79 7.21 -33.95
C ILE A 785 -8.19 8.68 -33.84
N GLY A 786 -9.42 8.95 -34.24
CA GLY A 786 -10.12 10.20 -33.97
C GLY A 786 -11.20 9.95 -32.93
N PHE A 787 -11.45 10.87 -32.01
CA PHE A 787 -12.53 10.74 -31.03
C PHE A 787 -13.13 12.10 -30.66
N LYS A 788 -14.38 12.11 -30.20
CA LYS A 788 -15.04 13.32 -29.67
C LYS A 788 -15.19 13.31 -28.16
N ASN A 789 -15.45 12.13 -27.57
CA ASN A 789 -15.82 12.05 -26.16
C ASN A 789 -14.63 11.57 -25.35
N ILE A 790 -14.26 12.35 -24.33
CA ILE A 790 -13.34 11.94 -23.29
C ILE A 790 -13.91 12.38 -21.94
N ARG A 791 -14.06 11.42 -21.03
CA ARG A 791 -14.64 11.66 -19.70
C ARG A 791 -13.77 10.99 -18.64
N GLN A 792 -13.41 11.74 -17.60
CA GLN A 792 -12.79 11.16 -16.42
C GLN A 792 -13.83 10.35 -15.63
N ILE A 793 -13.50 9.09 -15.31
CA ILE A 793 -14.35 8.21 -14.47
C ILE A 793 -13.73 8.04 -13.08
N ASP A 794 -12.41 8.11 -12.95
CA ASP A 794 -11.68 8.04 -11.67
C ASP A 794 -10.44 8.97 -11.71
N ASN A 795 -9.74 9.15 -10.59
CA ASN A 795 -8.61 10.08 -10.44
C ASN A 795 -7.61 10.03 -11.61
N ASP A 796 -7.31 8.83 -12.09
CA ASP A 796 -6.34 8.61 -13.17
C ASP A 796 -6.96 7.90 -14.37
N LEU A 797 -8.27 7.63 -14.39
CA LEU A 797 -8.93 6.79 -15.39
C LEU A 797 -9.89 7.59 -16.27
N TYR A 798 -9.72 7.53 -17.58
CA TYR A 798 -10.51 8.24 -18.58
C TYR A 798 -11.16 7.28 -19.56
N HIS A 799 -12.37 7.59 -19.98
CA HIS A 799 -13.13 6.87 -20.96
C HIS A 799 -13.23 7.65 -22.26
N ILE A 800 -12.85 7.01 -23.35
CA ILE A 800 -12.81 7.57 -24.70
C ILE A 800 -13.80 6.82 -25.57
N SER A 801 -14.70 7.56 -26.22
CA SER A 801 -15.70 6.99 -27.11
C SER A 801 -16.03 7.93 -28.27
N TYR A 802 -16.92 7.46 -29.16
CA TYR A 802 -17.29 8.16 -30.38
C TYR A 802 -16.09 8.26 -31.33
N LEU A 803 -15.60 7.08 -31.74
CA LEU A 803 -14.32 6.91 -32.40
C LEU A 803 -14.45 6.94 -33.92
N THR A 804 -13.39 7.37 -34.60
CA THR A 804 -13.09 7.02 -35.99
C THR A 804 -11.82 6.20 -35.98
N ARG A 805 -11.90 4.96 -36.45
CA ARG A 805 -10.84 3.95 -36.36
C ARG A 805 -9.97 3.95 -37.62
N ALA A 806 -8.77 3.41 -37.49
CA ALA A 806 -7.86 3.07 -38.58
C ALA A 806 -7.59 4.19 -39.58
N ILE A 807 -7.38 5.42 -39.09
CA ILE A 807 -7.23 6.56 -39.99
C ILE A 807 -5.87 6.46 -40.71
N HIS A 808 -5.88 6.71 -42.02
CA HIS A 808 -4.71 6.83 -42.89
C HIS A 808 -3.72 5.64 -42.84
N GLY A 809 -4.19 4.42 -43.07
CA GLY A 809 -3.30 3.27 -43.28
C GLY A 809 -2.92 2.50 -42.01
N THR A 810 -3.60 2.77 -40.90
CA THR A 810 -3.37 2.11 -39.60
C THR A 810 -4.33 0.94 -39.32
N GLU A 811 -4.98 0.40 -40.36
CA GLU A 811 -6.05 -0.63 -40.26
C GLU A 811 -5.57 -1.93 -39.58
N GLN A 812 -4.30 -2.28 -39.77
CA GLN A 812 -3.71 -3.49 -39.17
C GLN A 812 -3.52 -3.39 -37.64
N PHE A 813 -3.70 -2.21 -37.05
CA PHE A 813 -3.46 -1.95 -35.62
C PHE A 813 -4.74 -1.75 -34.79
N MET A 814 -5.92 -2.07 -35.35
CA MET A 814 -7.22 -1.88 -34.69
C MET A 814 -7.51 -2.76 -33.47
N HIS A 815 -6.61 -3.67 -33.14
CA HIS A 815 -6.71 -4.48 -31.93
C HIS A 815 -5.67 -3.98 -30.92
N HIS A 816 -6.15 -3.62 -29.74
CA HIS A 816 -5.30 -3.12 -28.65
C HIS A 816 -5.21 -4.10 -27.52
N ASN A 817 -4.01 -4.20 -26.94
CA ASN A 817 -3.78 -4.91 -25.70
C ASN A 817 -3.74 -3.94 -24.51
N VAL A 818 -4.11 -4.44 -23.34
CA VAL A 818 -3.93 -3.70 -22.09
C VAL A 818 -2.43 -3.43 -21.86
N GLY A 819 -2.10 -2.18 -21.53
CA GLY A 819 -0.73 -1.70 -21.35
C GLY A 819 -0.13 -0.99 -22.57
N GLU A 820 -0.81 -0.98 -23.72
CA GLU A 820 -0.39 -0.17 -24.87
C GLU A 820 -0.49 1.33 -24.58
N PHE A 821 0.40 2.11 -25.19
CA PHE A 821 0.39 3.57 -25.03
C PHE A 821 -0.83 4.20 -25.70
N PHE A 822 -1.35 5.25 -25.09
CA PHE A 822 -2.30 6.17 -25.69
C PHE A 822 -1.67 7.56 -25.70
N VAL A 823 -1.57 8.20 -26.86
CA VAL A 823 -0.84 9.47 -27.00
C VAL A 823 -1.64 10.50 -27.80
N MET A 824 -1.88 11.68 -27.22
CA MET A 824 -2.62 12.78 -27.85
C MET A 824 -1.79 13.53 -28.88
N ILE A 825 -2.35 13.80 -30.08
CA ILE A 825 -1.66 14.49 -31.19
C ILE A 825 -1.88 16.02 -31.17
N ASP A 826 -2.57 16.57 -30.17
CA ASP A 826 -2.85 18.01 -30.05
C ASP A 826 -1.60 18.87 -29.73
N ASN A 827 -1.78 20.16 -29.37
CA ASN A 827 -0.76 21.23 -29.27
C ASN A 827 0.53 20.94 -28.46
N TYR A 828 0.69 19.74 -27.92
CA TYR A 828 1.81 19.30 -27.08
C TYR A 828 2.80 18.37 -27.80
N ALA A 829 2.59 18.08 -29.09
CA ALA A 829 3.44 17.18 -29.87
C ALA A 829 4.42 17.95 -30.77
N ASP A 830 5.72 17.58 -30.76
CA ASP A 830 6.70 18.12 -31.70
C ASP A 830 6.65 17.31 -33.01
N ILE A 831 6.17 17.94 -34.09
CA ILE A 831 6.15 17.34 -35.42
C ILE A 831 7.45 17.67 -36.15
N ILE A 832 8.16 16.64 -36.63
CA ILE A 832 9.39 16.79 -37.41
C ILE A 832 9.16 16.29 -38.83
N THR A 833 9.26 17.21 -39.78
CA THR A 833 9.25 16.89 -41.21
C THR A 833 10.61 16.35 -41.62
N ILE A 834 10.59 15.23 -42.35
CA ILE A 834 11.76 14.50 -42.78
C ILE A 834 11.81 14.50 -44.31
N SER A 835 13.02 14.44 -44.88
CA SER A 835 13.18 14.31 -46.33
C SER A 835 12.63 12.97 -46.80
N ASP A 836 11.84 13.01 -47.86
CA ASP A 836 11.46 11.90 -48.74
C ASP A 836 12.61 10.92 -49.07
N LYS A 837 13.86 11.41 -49.21
CA LYS A 837 15.06 10.58 -49.44
C LYS A 837 15.37 9.58 -48.32
N LEU A 838 14.76 9.73 -47.14
CA LEU A 838 14.98 8.88 -45.97
C LEU A 838 13.89 7.81 -45.81
N GLU A 839 13.02 7.67 -46.81
CA GLU A 839 12.00 6.62 -46.85
C GLU A 839 12.62 5.22 -46.72
N ASN A 840 11.98 4.37 -45.90
CA ASN A 840 12.38 3.02 -45.54
C ASN A 840 13.75 2.89 -44.84
N GLN A 841 14.31 4.01 -44.34
CA GLN A 841 15.50 3.99 -43.50
C GLN A 841 15.15 3.99 -42.02
N GLN A 842 15.94 3.27 -41.21
CA GLN A 842 15.86 3.31 -39.76
C GLN A 842 16.61 4.52 -39.22
N ILE A 843 15.92 5.32 -38.43
CA ILE A 843 16.47 6.47 -37.72
C ILE A 843 16.30 6.23 -36.22
N ASP A 844 17.39 6.44 -35.48
CA ASP A 844 17.38 6.42 -34.02
C ASP A 844 17.35 7.86 -33.52
N PHE A 845 16.47 8.14 -32.57
CA PHE A 845 16.33 9.41 -31.88
C PHE A 845 16.79 9.27 -30.43
N LYS A 846 17.42 10.31 -29.88
CA LYS A 846 17.84 10.39 -28.48
C LYS A 846 17.46 11.73 -27.87
N CYS A 847 16.91 11.70 -26.67
CA CYS A 847 16.63 12.88 -25.87
C CYS A 847 16.91 12.57 -24.39
N GLY A 848 17.83 13.30 -23.76
CA GLY A 848 18.31 12.94 -22.42
C GLY A 848 18.95 11.54 -22.41
N ASP A 849 18.51 10.69 -21.48
CA ASP A 849 18.91 9.27 -21.39
C ASP A 849 18.00 8.34 -22.22
N SER A 850 16.94 8.88 -22.84
CA SER A 850 15.96 8.14 -23.64
C SER A 850 16.37 7.96 -25.10
N GLN A 851 16.05 6.80 -25.68
CA GLN A 851 16.21 6.54 -27.11
C GLN A 851 14.98 5.85 -27.71
N ALA A 852 14.66 6.17 -28.96
CA ALA A 852 13.57 5.55 -29.72
C ALA A 852 13.99 5.38 -31.18
N SER A 853 13.65 4.26 -31.79
CA SER A 853 13.98 3.96 -33.20
C SER A 853 12.71 3.84 -34.02
N ILE A 854 12.73 4.37 -35.25
CA ILE A 854 11.60 4.27 -36.18
C ILE A 854 12.09 4.03 -37.61
N ILE A 855 11.31 3.25 -38.37
CA ILE A 855 11.46 3.13 -39.82
C ILE A 855 10.44 4.07 -40.47
N LEU A 856 10.92 4.97 -41.33
CA LEU A 856 10.06 5.93 -42.00
C LEU A 856 9.33 5.28 -43.16
N HIS A 857 8.01 5.37 -43.17
CA HIS A 857 7.20 4.97 -44.31
C HIS A 857 6.50 6.19 -44.89
N ASN A 858 6.57 6.34 -46.19
CA ASN A 858 5.83 7.38 -46.88
C ASN A 858 4.40 6.88 -47.12
N LEU A 859 3.45 7.36 -46.31
CA LEU A 859 2.05 6.92 -46.36
C LEU A 859 1.21 7.66 -47.42
N ILE A 860 1.86 8.35 -48.38
CA ILE A 860 1.22 9.24 -49.37
C ILE A 860 0.18 8.55 -50.27
N ASP A 861 0.27 7.24 -50.50
CA ASP A 861 -0.52 6.58 -51.57
C ASP A 861 -1.75 5.77 -51.15
N ARG A 862 -2.16 5.74 -49.88
CA ARG A 862 -3.42 5.04 -49.51
C ARG A 862 -4.65 5.92 -49.76
N CYS A 863 -5.03 6.05 -51.04
CA CYS A 863 -6.34 6.56 -51.45
C CYS A 863 -7.48 5.80 -50.75
N TYR A 864 -8.45 6.55 -50.20
CA TYR A 864 -9.63 6.05 -49.51
C TYR A 864 -10.35 4.96 -50.32
N LEU A 865 -10.54 3.78 -49.73
CA LEU A 865 -11.29 2.69 -50.36
C LEU A 865 -12.73 3.17 -50.70
N PRO A 866 -13.18 3.02 -51.96
CA PRO A 866 -14.55 3.34 -52.35
C PRO A 866 -15.59 2.53 -51.57
N ILE A 867 -16.61 3.19 -51.03
CA ILE A 867 -17.67 2.56 -50.23
C ILE A 867 -18.88 2.32 -51.13
N ILE A 868 -19.36 1.09 -51.24
CA ILE A 868 -20.63 0.77 -51.93
C ILE A 868 -21.79 1.37 -51.13
N THR A 869 -22.43 2.40 -51.68
CA THR A 869 -23.59 3.07 -51.09
C THR A 869 -24.91 2.47 -51.56
N GLU A 870 -24.92 1.80 -52.71
CA GLU A 870 -26.10 1.14 -53.23
C GLU A 870 -25.73 -0.16 -53.95
N LYS A 871 -26.48 -1.23 -53.66
CA LYS A 871 -26.34 -2.54 -54.29
C LYS A 871 -27.72 -3.09 -54.57
N GLN A 872 -28.05 -3.29 -55.85
CA GLN A 872 -29.33 -3.88 -56.27
C GLN A 872 -29.11 -5.00 -57.27
N ILE A 873 -29.85 -6.10 -57.13
CA ILE A 873 -29.85 -7.21 -58.09
C ILE A 873 -31.27 -7.32 -58.66
N THR A 874 -31.43 -7.04 -59.96
CA THR A 874 -32.72 -7.16 -60.67
C THR A 874 -32.51 -7.74 -62.06
N ASN A 875 -33.36 -8.71 -62.46
CA ASN A 875 -33.37 -9.31 -63.80
C ASN A 875 -31.97 -9.63 -64.37
N ASN A 876 -31.15 -10.39 -63.63
CA ASN A 876 -29.78 -10.79 -64.01
C ASN A 876 -28.75 -9.63 -64.16
N ASN A 877 -29.02 -8.45 -63.61
CA ASN A 877 -28.04 -7.37 -63.51
C ASN A 877 -27.74 -7.02 -62.05
N LEU A 878 -26.46 -6.79 -61.75
CA LEU A 878 -25.97 -6.23 -60.50
C LEU A 878 -25.64 -4.75 -60.72
N TYR A 879 -26.42 -3.88 -60.10
CA TYR A 879 -26.13 -2.45 -60.00
C TYR A 879 -25.34 -2.19 -58.73
N LEU A 880 -24.19 -1.52 -58.88
CA LEU A 880 -23.38 -1.02 -57.78
C LEU A 880 -23.18 0.48 -57.93
N LYS A 881 -23.33 1.22 -56.84
CA LYS A 881 -22.96 2.63 -56.73
C LYS A 881 -22.09 2.82 -55.51
N TRP A 882 -21.04 3.62 -55.63
CA TRP A 882 -20.12 3.89 -54.53
C TRP A 882 -19.74 5.35 -54.40
N THR A 883 -19.20 5.70 -53.22
CA THR A 883 -18.69 7.03 -52.92
C THR A 883 -17.27 6.96 -52.37
N LEU A 884 -16.45 7.95 -52.72
CA LEU A 884 -15.12 8.16 -52.12
C LEU A 884 -15.26 9.01 -50.86
N ARG A 885 -14.55 8.64 -49.79
CA ARG A 885 -14.51 9.42 -48.54
C ARG A 885 -13.48 10.56 -48.66
N HIS A 886 -13.79 11.75 -48.15
CA HIS A 886 -12.85 12.87 -48.04
C HIS A 886 -13.03 13.55 -46.67
N LEU A 887 -11.94 14.03 -46.07
CA LEU A 887 -11.94 14.83 -44.85
C LEU A 887 -11.78 16.30 -45.24
N ASP A 888 -12.79 17.15 -44.98
CA ASP A 888 -12.73 18.60 -45.25
C ASP A 888 -13.10 19.35 -43.95
N ASP A 889 -12.20 20.19 -43.43
CA ASP A 889 -12.38 20.94 -42.17
C ASP A 889 -12.94 20.14 -40.99
N GLY A 890 -12.34 18.98 -40.69
CA GLY A 890 -12.70 18.16 -39.52
C GLY A 890 -14.10 17.53 -39.58
N ASN A 891 -14.82 17.67 -40.70
CA ASN A 891 -16.11 17.04 -40.94
C ASN A 891 -16.02 16.13 -42.16
N TRP A 892 -16.48 14.89 -42.00
CA TRP A 892 -16.59 13.97 -43.12
C TRP A 892 -17.70 14.45 -44.06
N GLN A 893 -17.33 14.93 -45.25
CA GLN A 893 -18.28 15.36 -46.28
C GLN A 893 -18.14 14.54 -47.56
N PHE A 894 -19.27 14.28 -48.22
CA PHE A 894 -19.33 13.65 -49.53
C PHE A 894 -19.07 14.72 -50.61
N LYS A 895 -17.84 14.82 -51.13
CA LYS A 895 -17.52 15.76 -52.21
C LYS A 895 -17.52 15.06 -53.58
N GLU A 896 -18.18 15.65 -54.56
CA GLU A 896 -18.02 15.31 -55.97
C GLU A 896 -16.67 15.85 -56.47
N ASN A 897 -15.58 15.15 -56.14
CA ASN A 897 -14.27 15.49 -56.67
C ASN A 897 -14.24 15.24 -58.20
N ASN A 898 -13.84 16.24 -58.99
CA ASN A 898 -13.77 16.20 -60.46
C ASN A 898 -12.60 15.36 -61.02
N THR A 899 -11.82 14.71 -60.16
CA THR A 899 -10.74 13.79 -60.54
C THR A 899 -11.34 12.50 -61.11
N LYS A 900 -11.07 12.21 -62.38
CA LYS A 900 -11.46 10.94 -63.01
C LYS A 900 -10.55 9.81 -62.53
N TYR A 901 -11.01 9.07 -61.53
CA TYR A 901 -10.39 7.79 -61.14
C TYR A 901 -10.89 6.68 -62.05
N GLN A 902 -10.01 5.75 -62.43
CA GLN A 902 -10.44 4.47 -62.98
C GLN A 902 -10.66 3.51 -61.81
N PHE A 903 -11.89 3.04 -61.65
CA PHE A 903 -12.27 2.08 -60.64
C PHE A 903 -12.17 0.67 -61.18
N ILE A 904 -11.64 -0.24 -60.37
CA ILE A 904 -11.57 -1.67 -60.61
C ILE A 904 -12.53 -2.34 -59.63
N ILE A 905 -13.52 -3.06 -60.16
CA ILE A 905 -14.49 -3.81 -59.37
C ILE A 905 -14.14 -5.28 -59.51
N GLU A 906 -13.79 -5.90 -58.39
CA GLU A 906 -13.49 -7.30 -58.27
C GLU A 906 -14.67 -8.01 -57.61
N ILE A 907 -15.26 -8.97 -58.32
CA ILE A 907 -16.28 -9.87 -57.78
C ILE A 907 -15.65 -11.24 -57.63
N ILE A 908 -15.58 -11.72 -56.40
CA ILE A 908 -15.10 -13.06 -56.05
C ILE A 908 -16.31 -13.92 -55.72
N SER A 909 -16.55 -14.95 -56.52
CA SER A 909 -17.62 -15.92 -56.27
C SER A 909 -17.17 -17.31 -56.68
N ASN A 910 -17.39 -18.31 -55.82
CA ASN A 910 -16.97 -19.71 -56.06
C ASN A 910 -15.50 -19.83 -56.51
N ASP A 911 -14.59 -19.13 -55.81
CA ASP A 911 -13.15 -19.07 -56.09
C ASP A 911 -12.76 -18.55 -57.49
N LYS A 912 -13.68 -17.90 -58.20
CA LYS A 912 -13.40 -17.21 -59.46
C LYS A 912 -13.48 -15.70 -59.29
N LYS A 913 -12.40 -15.04 -59.72
CA LYS A 913 -12.24 -13.59 -59.73
C LYS A 913 -12.70 -13.02 -61.06
N HIS A 914 -13.71 -12.16 -61.02
CA HIS A 914 -14.21 -11.41 -62.17
C HIS A 914 -13.89 -9.93 -61.99
N ILE A 915 -13.27 -9.30 -62.98
CA ILE A 915 -12.78 -7.92 -62.90
C ILE A 915 -13.52 -7.05 -63.91
N TYR A 916 -14.05 -5.94 -63.42
CA TYR A 916 -14.70 -4.90 -64.21
C TYR A 916 -14.01 -3.57 -64.00
N GLN A 917 -14.09 -2.68 -64.98
CA GLN A 917 -13.50 -1.36 -64.89
C GLN A 917 -14.51 -0.30 -65.32
N THR A 918 -14.57 0.80 -64.59
CA THR A 918 -15.38 1.97 -64.96
C THR A 918 -14.69 3.26 -64.50
N PHE A 919 -15.00 4.36 -65.18
CA PHE A 919 -14.61 5.71 -64.73
C PHE A 919 -15.74 6.42 -63.99
N GLU A 920 -16.94 5.83 -64.00
CA GLU A 920 -18.12 6.31 -63.29
C GLU A 920 -18.14 5.73 -61.87
N ARG A 921 -18.84 6.40 -60.95
CA ARG A 921 -19.03 5.95 -59.55
C ARG A 921 -20.17 4.94 -59.40
N GLU A 922 -20.58 4.37 -60.53
CA GLU A 922 -21.59 3.33 -60.63
C GLU A 922 -21.25 2.38 -61.78
N ILE A 923 -21.73 1.15 -61.68
CA ILE A 923 -21.63 0.16 -62.75
C ILE A 923 -22.85 -0.76 -62.71
N ASN A 924 -23.32 -1.11 -63.91
CA ASN A 924 -24.27 -2.22 -64.11
C ASN A 924 -23.50 -3.39 -64.71
N ILE A 925 -23.50 -4.52 -64.00
CA ILE A 925 -22.79 -5.74 -64.40
C ILE A 925 -23.83 -6.80 -64.77
N ASP A 926 -23.74 -7.33 -66.01
CA ASP A 926 -24.56 -8.45 -66.47
C ASP A 926 -24.06 -9.77 -65.85
N LEU A 927 -24.92 -10.36 -65.02
CA LEU A 927 -24.66 -11.60 -64.29
C LEU A 927 -24.90 -12.86 -65.13
N ASN A 928 -25.32 -12.76 -66.40
CA ASN A 928 -25.46 -13.92 -67.30
C ASN A 928 -24.16 -14.73 -67.45
N SER A 929 -23.01 -14.11 -67.15
CA SER A 929 -21.68 -14.73 -67.21
C SER A 929 -21.08 -15.09 -65.83
N ILE A 930 -21.77 -14.79 -64.72
CA ILE A 930 -21.30 -14.99 -63.33
C ILE A 930 -22.39 -15.64 -62.48
N THR A 931 -22.09 -16.79 -61.88
CA THR A 931 -22.95 -17.35 -60.82
C THR A 931 -22.53 -16.77 -59.46
N LEU A 932 -23.31 -15.83 -58.91
CA LEU A 932 -23.11 -15.31 -57.56
C LEU A 932 -23.52 -16.36 -56.53
N SER A 933 -22.62 -16.71 -55.62
CA SER A 933 -22.89 -17.55 -54.45
C SER A 933 -23.36 -16.69 -53.28
N ASP A 934 -23.96 -17.30 -52.24
CA ASP A 934 -24.44 -16.58 -51.06
C ASP A 934 -23.30 -15.83 -50.31
N ASN A 935 -22.06 -16.26 -50.48
CA ASN A 935 -20.86 -15.68 -49.85
C ASN A 935 -19.94 -14.93 -50.83
N HIS A 936 -20.49 -14.31 -51.88
CA HIS A 936 -19.69 -13.53 -52.82
C HIS A 936 -19.12 -12.25 -52.19
N GLU A 937 -17.88 -11.93 -52.52
CA GLU A 937 -17.19 -10.71 -52.09
C GLU A 937 -17.12 -9.72 -53.25
N ILE A 938 -17.32 -8.43 -52.98
CA ILE A 938 -17.24 -7.35 -53.97
C ILE A 938 -16.27 -6.31 -53.44
N ASN A 939 -15.12 -6.18 -54.09
CA ASN A 939 -14.09 -5.22 -53.75
C ASN A 939 -14.02 -4.14 -54.84
N ILE A 940 -13.94 -2.88 -54.44
CA ILE A 940 -13.80 -1.74 -55.36
C ILE A 940 -12.50 -1.04 -55.02
N MET A 941 -11.63 -0.89 -56.02
CA MET A 941 -10.31 -0.29 -55.91
C MET A 941 -10.15 0.82 -56.94
N THR A 942 -9.19 1.72 -56.75
CA THR A 942 -8.79 2.72 -57.74
C THR A 942 -7.47 2.31 -58.37
N ASN A 943 -7.23 2.60 -59.65
CA ASN A 943 -6.03 2.18 -60.40
C ASN A 943 -4.66 2.65 -59.84
N THR A 944 -4.66 3.39 -58.74
CA THR A 944 -3.50 3.84 -57.97
C THR A 944 -3.20 2.97 -56.74
N ASN A 945 -3.98 1.91 -56.47
CA ASN A 945 -3.76 0.95 -55.37
C ASN A 945 -4.09 -0.48 -55.80
#